data_AF-A0A1F2WIE4-F1
#
_entry.id   AF-A0A1F2WIE4-F1
#
_cell.length_a   1.000
_cell.length_b   1.000
_cell.length_c   1.000
_cell.angle_alpha   90.00
_cell.angle_beta   90.00
_cell.angle_gamma   90.00
#
_symmetry.space_group_name_H-M   'P 1'
#
loop_
_entity.id
_entity.type
_entity.pdbx_description
1 polymer ?
#
loop_
_entity_poly.entity_id
_entity_poly.type
_entity_poly.pdbx_seq_one_letter_code
_entity_poly.pdbx_strand_id
1 'polypeptide(L)'
;MSLDQLFDGWSAAVAPYALGLVAAALLCASLAAMGWRRRTKPGGLQFGAMMTAATIWAFLYALELTAPSLAGKVVWAKGEYLGIVALPLTWFLFARSHTGGPRRWGRWPMVLVGLIPAVTVVLAATNEFHGLLWSEGSLSSSGSFPALALEYGPWFWVHMVYSYALLALGSFLLLRAVYRYPQIYRQQAVMLMIATLAPWVGNILFLSGVVPAGNIDLTPFAFTITGVALALSMSRFRLFSLLPALLPTARNRVLQTMRDGVLVLDVDGRVASVNPAASSILCEQAADLIGKEVSEILGESVAERLVRDQGFDSQFEIRLGEAPSESSYDVVSSPLGLGGGIGVGRLLVLRDITARAQADEALRESEERYRALFELESDAIVLVDNESGQILEVNAAAMVLYGYSREEWLSMNHTDVSVEPDKTRQAAGDRLTQIPIRRHKKKDGTVFPVEITGRHFDWKGRSVRIAAIRDITDRVEAEQALRERDDKLRQAQKMEAVGQLAGGIAHDFNNLLTAIIGYSDLILASSERVGDSLRADVEEIKAAADRARALTRQILAFSRHQALQPEVVSLNDLVTSTDRLLCRTLGEDIELVTLLCPELELVEVDASQFEQVLMNLALNSRDAMPHGGKLTIETANVELSDEYCDSHLGITPGHYVMLAVSDTGAGMDEKTRSRVFEPFFTTKEPGRGTGLGLSTVYGTVKQSGGSVFVYSEPGKGTTFKIYLRRVDGPIKSRPTTAAGSGLTGGQETILVVEDERGVRQLVVRILKGLGYDVIDTANGDDALGVLKDRKCLVDMLLTDVVLPGTMQGNELAQAVGLLYPRLPVLYMSGYTRDAIVHAGRLDQGVNYLEKPFTPDGLAKRVREVLDCQAAAQ
;
A
#
# COMPACT_ATOMS: atom_id res chain seq x y z
N MET A 1 -58.24 55.10 -53.33
CA MET A 1 -58.50 54.47 -54.64
C MET A 1 -60.00 54.35 -54.79
N SER A 2 -60.60 54.98 -55.80
CA SER A 2 -62.03 54.80 -56.11
C SER A 2 -62.29 53.39 -56.65
N LEU A 3 -63.51 52.87 -56.48
CA LEU A 3 -63.92 51.56 -57.01
C LEU A 3 -63.71 51.46 -58.53
N ASP A 4 -63.84 52.56 -59.26
CA ASP A 4 -63.64 52.59 -60.72
C ASP A 4 -62.17 52.41 -61.13
N GLN A 5 -61.20 52.89 -60.33
CA GLN A 5 -59.76 52.69 -60.61
C GLN A 5 -59.26 51.27 -60.32
N LEU A 6 -60.05 50.43 -59.65
CA LEU A 6 -59.72 49.01 -59.44
C LEU A 6 -60.02 48.14 -60.68
N PHE A 7 -60.88 48.61 -61.59
CA PHE A 7 -61.37 47.81 -62.73
C PHE A 7 -60.81 48.22 -64.09
N ASP A 8 -60.06 49.32 -64.20
CA ASP A 8 -59.41 49.78 -65.46
C ASP A 8 -58.24 48.90 -65.95
N GLY A 9 -57.77 47.93 -65.15
CA GLY A 9 -56.69 46.99 -65.50
C GLY A 9 -57.13 45.69 -66.18
N TRP A 10 -58.42 45.51 -66.45
CA TRP A 10 -58.99 44.24 -66.92
C TRP A 10 -58.87 44.10 -68.44
N SER A 11 -57.71 43.61 -68.93
CA SER A 11 -57.65 43.12 -70.31
C SER A 11 -58.56 41.90 -70.49
N ALA A 12 -59.18 41.74 -71.67
CA ALA A 12 -60.10 40.63 -71.96
C ALA A 12 -59.50 39.22 -71.70
N ALA A 13 -58.16 39.11 -71.69
CA ALA A 13 -57.43 37.89 -71.41
C ALA A 13 -57.22 37.59 -69.91
N VAL A 14 -57.12 38.61 -69.04
CA VAL A 14 -56.92 38.45 -67.57
C VAL A 14 -58.24 38.22 -66.85
N ALA A 15 -59.30 38.85 -67.34
CA ALA A 15 -60.60 38.90 -66.69
C ALA A 15 -61.14 37.53 -66.22
N PRO A 16 -61.09 36.45 -67.01
CA PRO A 16 -61.61 35.14 -66.59
C PRO A 16 -60.85 34.55 -65.40
N TYR A 17 -59.52 34.74 -65.36
CA TYR A 17 -58.66 34.21 -64.30
C TYR A 17 -58.81 35.00 -63.00
N ALA A 18 -58.82 36.33 -63.10
CA ALA A 18 -59.06 37.20 -61.95
C ALA A 18 -60.46 36.94 -61.34
N LEU A 19 -61.50 36.80 -62.16
CA LEU A 19 -62.85 36.38 -61.71
C LEU A 19 -62.82 35.00 -61.04
N GLY A 20 -62.09 34.04 -61.63
CA GLY A 20 -61.91 32.72 -61.05
C GLY A 20 -61.27 32.78 -59.66
N LEU A 21 -60.21 33.56 -59.48
CA LEU A 21 -59.53 33.74 -58.19
C LEU A 21 -60.39 34.46 -57.16
N VAL A 22 -61.17 35.46 -57.58
CA VAL A 22 -62.15 36.12 -56.68
C VAL A 22 -63.24 35.13 -56.25
N ALA A 23 -63.76 34.31 -57.15
CA ALA A 23 -64.73 33.26 -56.82
C ALA A 23 -64.12 32.21 -55.87
N ALA A 24 -62.87 31.80 -56.12
CA ALA A 24 -62.13 30.91 -55.24
C ALA A 24 -61.92 31.52 -53.85
N ALA A 25 -61.58 32.81 -53.78
CA ALA A 25 -61.43 33.54 -52.52
C ALA A 25 -62.75 33.63 -51.75
N LEU A 26 -63.87 33.95 -52.40
CA LEU A 26 -65.20 33.99 -51.76
C LEU A 26 -65.63 32.62 -51.24
N LEU A 27 -65.34 31.55 -52.00
CA LEU A 27 -65.61 30.18 -51.57
C LEU A 27 -64.74 29.80 -50.37
N CYS A 28 -63.43 30.06 -50.42
CA CYS A 28 -62.51 29.86 -49.29
C CYS A 28 -62.94 30.69 -48.06
N ALA A 29 -63.40 31.93 -48.24
CA ALA A 29 -63.89 32.77 -47.14
C ALA A 29 -65.12 32.17 -46.46
N SER A 30 -66.04 31.63 -47.28
CA SER A 30 -67.23 30.92 -46.79
C SER A 30 -66.87 29.66 -46.01
N LEU A 31 -65.90 28.89 -46.51
CA LEU A 31 -65.37 27.71 -45.83
C LEU A 31 -64.60 28.07 -44.55
N ALA A 32 -63.85 29.18 -44.56
CA ALA A 32 -63.17 29.71 -43.38
C ALA A 32 -64.19 30.08 -42.30
N ALA A 33 -65.24 30.82 -42.66
CA ALA A 33 -66.33 31.17 -41.74
C ALA A 33 -66.99 29.92 -41.14
N MET A 34 -67.19 28.87 -41.93
CA MET A 34 -67.68 27.57 -41.44
C MET A 34 -66.69 26.93 -40.45
N GLY A 35 -65.38 26.95 -40.73
CA GLY A 35 -64.34 26.47 -39.84
C GLY A 35 -64.30 27.22 -38.51
N TRP A 36 -64.33 28.55 -38.56
CA TRP A 36 -64.36 29.44 -37.39
C TRP A 36 -65.60 29.25 -36.53
N ARG A 37 -66.79 29.09 -37.13
CA ARG A 37 -68.03 28.74 -36.40
C ARG A 37 -67.92 27.38 -35.70
N ARG A 38 -67.10 26.46 -36.22
CA ARG A 38 -66.86 25.12 -35.67
C ARG A 38 -65.52 25.00 -34.94
N ARG A 39 -64.93 26.11 -34.49
CA ARG A 39 -63.60 26.13 -33.84
C ARG A 39 -63.46 25.24 -32.60
N THR A 40 -64.57 24.95 -31.91
CA THR A 40 -64.57 24.06 -30.74
C THR A 40 -64.45 22.58 -31.11
N LYS A 41 -64.63 22.21 -32.39
CA LYS A 41 -64.45 20.84 -32.85
C LYS A 41 -62.96 20.55 -33.14
N PRO A 42 -62.46 19.31 -32.89
CA PRO A 42 -61.03 18.99 -32.94
C PRO A 42 -60.41 19.11 -34.34
N GLY A 43 -59.86 20.27 -34.71
CA GLY A 43 -59.32 20.54 -36.06
C GLY A 43 -60.10 21.59 -36.84
N GLY A 44 -61.24 22.07 -36.31
CA GLY A 44 -62.04 23.13 -36.92
C GLY A 44 -61.33 24.48 -36.95
N LEU A 45 -60.56 24.79 -35.90
CA LEU A 45 -59.73 25.99 -35.82
C LEU A 45 -58.67 26.02 -36.94
N GLN A 46 -57.94 24.91 -37.11
CA GLN A 46 -56.88 24.76 -38.11
C GLN A 46 -57.44 24.81 -39.53
N PHE A 47 -58.59 24.17 -39.76
CA PHE A 47 -59.29 24.25 -41.04
C PHE A 47 -59.73 25.69 -41.35
N GLY A 48 -60.31 26.39 -40.38
CA GLY A 48 -60.68 27.80 -40.51
C GLY A 48 -59.48 28.67 -40.87
N ALA A 49 -58.36 28.52 -40.16
CA ALA A 49 -57.12 29.24 -40.42
C ALA A 49 -56.54 28.95 -41.82
N MET A 50 -56.55 27.68 -42.24
CA MET A 50 -56.08 27.26 -43.56
C MET A 50 -56.92 27.89 -44.69
N MET A 51 -58.24 27.89 -44.54
CA MET A 51 -59.13 28.51 -45.52
C MET A 51 -59.02 30.04 -45.50
N THR A 52 -58.74 30.66 -44.34
CA THR A 52 -58.42 32.10 -44.28
C THR A 52 -57.12 32.40 -45.04
N ALA A 53 -56.06 31.60 -44.87
CA ALA A 53 -54.82 31.77 -45.62
C ALA A 53 -55.02 31.62 -47.14
N ALA A 54 -55.77 30.61 -47.57
CA ALA A 54 -56.13 30.41 -48.99
C ALA A 54 -56.97 31.57 -49.54
N THR A 55 -57.86 32.15 -48.72
CA THR A 55 -58.65 33.34 -49.08
C THR A 55 -57.77 34.54 -49.34
N ILE A 56 -56.85 34.83 -48.40
CA ILE A 56 -55.93 35.96 -48.50
C ILE A 56 -55.08 35.82 -49.76
N TRP A 57 -54.50 34.63 -49.99
CA TRP A 57 -53.68 34.40 -51.17
C TRP A 57 -54.48 34.56 -52.47
N ALA A 58 -55.60 33.84 -52.62
CA ALA A 58 -56.40 33.90 -53.85
C ALA A 58 -56.90 35.33 -54.16
N PHE A 59 -57.30 36.08 -53.13
CA PHE A 59 -57.79 37.44 -53.31
C PHE A 59 -56.68 38.42 -53.70
N LEU A 60 -55.54 38.37 -53.00
CA LEU A 60 -54.41 39.26 -53.30
C LEU A 60 -53.79 38.91 -54.66
N TYR A 61 -53.78 37.64 -55.04
CA TYR A 61 -53.35 37.20 -56.37
C TYR A 61 -54.26 37.70 -57.49
N ALA A 62 -55.58 37.75 -57.26
CA ALA A 62 -56.48 38.40 -58.20
C ALA A 62 -56.13 39.89 -58.40
N LEU A 63 -55.81 40.61 -57.30
CA LEU A 63 -55.40 42.01 -57.36
C LEU A 63 -54.05 42.19 -58.06
N GLU A 64 -53.09 41.30 -57.80
CA GLU A 64 -51.80 41.27 -58.50
C GLU A 64 -51.97 41.12 -60.01
N LEU A 65 -52.78 40.15 -60.45
CA LEU A 65 -53.03 39.94 -61.87
C LEU A 65 -53.66 41.16 -62.55
N THR A 66 -54.57 41.85 -61.86
CA THR A 66 -55.25 43.05 -62.40
C THR A 66 -54.44 44.35 -62.30
N ALA A 67 -53.34 44.38 -61.51
CA ALA A 67 -52.55 45.59 -61.35
C ALA A 67 -51.81 45.97 -62.65
N PRO A 68 -51.94 47.22 -63.14
CA PRO A 68 -51.40 47.62 -64.44
C PRO A 68 -49.90 47.94 -64.41
N SER A 69 -49.31 48.21 -63.24
CA SER A 69 -47.91 48.61 -63.09
C SER A 69 -47.10 47.55 -62.35
N LEU A 70 -45.81 47.45 -62.67
CA LEU A 70 -44.87 46.56 -61.97
C LEU A 70 -44.85 46.83 -60.47
N ALA A 71 -44.83 48.11 -60.06
CA ALA A 71 -44.89 48.50 -58.65
C ALA A 71 -46.18 48.02 -57.97
N GLY A 72 -47.33 48.14 -58.66
CA GLY A 72 -48.61 47.63 -58.16
C GLY A 72 -48.62 46.11 -58.00
N LYS A 73 -48.08 45.37 -58.99
CA LYS A 73 -47.94 43.91 -58.90
C LYS A 73 -47.05 43.50 -57.72
N VAL A 74 -45.89 44.13 -57.55
CA VAL A 74 -44.99 43.82 -56.43
C VAL A 74 -45.64 44.07 -55.06
N VAL A 75 -46.46 45.13 -54.93
CA VAL A 75 -47.18 45.40 -53.66
C VAL A 75 -48.17 44.29 -53.33
N TRP A 76 -48.95 43.83 -54.31
CA TRP A 76 -49.90 42.74 -54.09
C TRP A 76 -49.20 41.39 -53.88
N ALA A 77 -48.14 41.12 -54.63
CA ALA A 77 -47.28 39.95 -54.45
C ALA A 77 -46.71 39.87 -53.01
N LYS A 78 -46.24 40.99 -52.45
CA LYS A 78 -45.81 41.05 -51.04
C LYS A 78 -46.94 40.67 -50.08
N GLY A 79 -48.16 41.11 -50.36
CA GLY A 79 -49.34 40.76 -49.57
C GLY A 79 -49.68 39.27 -49.64
N GLU A 80 -49.52 38.64 -50.81
CA GLU A 80 -49.78 37.21 -51.00
C GLU A 80 -48.94 36.32 -50.08
N TYR A 81 -47.73 36.75 -49.73
CA TYR A 81 -46.86 36.00 -48.80
C TYR A 81 -47.53 35.76 -47.44
N LEU A 82 -48.49 36.58 -47.00
CA LEU A 82 -49.26 36.30 -45.78
C LEU A 82 -50.07 35.00 -45.90
N GLY A 83 -50.62 34.73 -47.09
CA GLY A 83 -51.35 33.50 -47.40
C GLY A 83 -50.42 32.33 -47.73
N ILE A 84 -49.46 32.55 -48.63
CA ILE A 84 -48.48 31.53 -49.09
C ILE A 84 -47.79 30.88 -47.90
N VAL A 85 -47.38 31.69 -46.94
CA VAL A 85 -46.57 31.24 -45.81
C VAL A 85 -47.41 30.54 -44.72
N ALA A 86 -48.65 30.99 -44.52
CA ALA A 86 -49.54 30.41 -43.50
C ALA A 86 -50.17 29.08 -43.93
N LEU A 87 -50.31 28.85 -45.24
CA LEU A 87 -51.08 27.73 -45.77
C LEU A 87 -50.43 26.34 -45.54
N PRO A 88 -49.13 26.11 -45.82
CA PRO A 88 -48.46 24.85 -45.51
C PRO A 88 -48.43 24.53 -44.01
N LEU A 89 -48.24 25.56 -43.19
CA LEU A 89 -48.24 25.45 -41.73
C LEU A 89 -49.61 24.99 -41.22
N THR A 90 -50.67 25.69 -41.62
CA THR A 90 -52.04 25.38 -41.19
C THR A 90 -52.52 24.04 -41.74
N TRP A 91 -52.12 23.65 -42.96
CA TRP A 91 -52.32 22.32 -43.52
C TRP A 91 -51.67 21.22 -42.66
N PHE A 92 -50.40 21.37 -42.32
CA PHE A 92 -49.69 20.40 -41.47
C PHE A 92 -50.33 20.29 -40.09
N LEU A 93 -50.67 21.42 -39.46
CA LEU A 93 -51.34 21.45 -38.16
C LEU A 93 -52.74 20.81 -38.24
N PHE A 94 -53.47 21.04 -39.33
CA PHE A 94 -54.75 20.40 -39.60
C PHE A 94 -54.60 18.88 -39.69
N ALA A 95 -53.69 18.39 -40.55
CA ALA A 95 -53.41 16.97 -40.72
C ALA A 95 -52.99 16.30 -39.40
N ARG A 96 -52.12 16.95 -38.63
CA ARG A 96 -51.67 16.47 -37.31
C ARG A 96 -52.84 16.36 -36.32
N SER A 97 -53.70 17.38 -36.26
CA SER A 97 -54.85 17.41 -35.35
C SER A 97 -55.86 16.29 -35.63
N HIS A 98 -56.05 15.93 -36.91
CA HIS A 98 -57.03 14.93 -37.33
C HIS A 98 -56.52 13.49 -37.26
N THR A 99 -55.23 13.26 -37.46
CA THR A 99 -54.66 11.91 -37.56
C THR A 99 -54.13 11.39 -36.21
N GLY A 100 -54.27 12.18 -35.15
CA GLY A 100 -53.75 11.84 -33.83
C GLY A 100 -52.23 11.64 -33.86
N GLY A 101 -51.53 12.50 -34.61
CA GLY A 101 -50.09 12.40 -34.85
C GLY A 101 -49.27 12.24 -33.56
N PRO A 102 -48.04 11.72 -33.65
CA PRO A 102 -47.25 11.29 -32.48
C PRO A 102 -47.17 12.38 -31.40
N ARG A 103 -47.61 12.05 -30.18
CA ARG A 103 -47.60 12.90 -28.97
C ARG A 103 -46.22 13.46 -28.59
N ARG A 104 -45.13 13.02 -29.26
CA ARG A 104 -43.72 13.25 -28.90
C ARG A 104 -43.04 14.48 -29.53
N TRP A 105 -43.75 15.38 -30.21
CA TRP A 105 -43.12 16.64 -30.61
C TRP A 105 -43.18 17.62 -29.43
N GLY A 106 -42.03 17.90 -28.82
CA GLY A 106 -41.90 18.91 -27.76
C GLY A 106 -42.28 20.32 -28.26
N ARG A 107 -42.33 21.29 -27.35
CA ARG A 107 -42.67 22.69 -27.70
C ARG A 107 -41.73 23.27 -28.77
N TRP A 108 -40.46 22.89 -28.76
CA TRP A 108 -39.40 23.43 -29.62
C TRP A 108 -39.56 23.16 -31.13
N PRO A 109 -39.83 21.93 -31.61
CA PRO A 109 -40.14 21.68 -33.02
C PRO A 109 -41.31 22.51 -33.55
N MET A 110 -42.33 22.76 -32.72
CA MET A 110 -43.50 23.56 -33.12
C MET A 110 -43.16 25.06 -33.22
N VAL A 111 -42.29 25.56 -32.34
CA VAL A 111 -41.76 26.94 -32.42
C VAL A 111 -40.90 27.11 -33.68
N LEU A 112 -40.02 26.15 -33.97
CA LEU A 112 -39.18 26.15 -35.18
C LEU A 112 -40.01 26.13 -36.47
N VAL A 113 -41.07 25.33 -36.50
CA VAL A 113 -42.02 25.29 -37.61
C VAL A 113 -42.81 26.61 -37.71
N GLY A 114 -43.06 27.34 -36.63
CA GLY A 114 -43.65 28.69 -36.71
C GLY A 114 -42.67 29.79 -37.17
N LEU A 115 -41.36 29.60 -36.98
CA LEU A 115 -40.35 30.63 -37.17
C LEU A 115 -40.09 30.97 -38.65
N ILE A 116 -39.91 29.96 -39.50
CA ILE A 116 -39.67 30.16 -40.94
C ILE A 116 -40.79 30.99 -41.58
N PRO A 117 -42.08 30.72 -41.29
CA PRO A 117 -43.17 31.57 -41.69
C PRO A 117 -43.04 33.04 -41.28
N ALA A 118 -42.80 33.29 -39.99
CA ALA A 118 -42.70 34.65 -39.46
C ALA A 118 -41.55 35.43 -40.12
N VAL A 119 -40.37 34.80 -40.26
CA VAL A 119 -39.21 35.39 -40.92
C VAL A 119 -39.51 35.68 -42.40
N THR A 120 -40.19 34.77 -43.09
CA THR A 120 -40.51 34.93 -44.52
C THR A 120 -41.46 36.11 -44.76
N VAL A 121 -42.44 36.34 -43.88
CA VAL A 121 -43.34 37.52 -43.99
C VAL A 121 -42.56 38.82 -43.80
N VAL A 122 -41.63 38.88 -42.83
CA VAL A 122 -40.79 40.06 -42.61
C VAL A 122 -39.90 40.32 -43.82
N LEU A 123 -39.23 39.27 -44.33
CA LEU A 123 -38.38 39.37 -45.51
C LEU A 123 -39.16 39.76 -46.76
N ALA A 124 -40.43 39.35 -46.90
CA ALA A 124 -41.28 39.77 -48.01
C ALA A 124 -41.58 41.27 -47.96
N ALA A 125 -41.89 41.78 -46.77
CA ALA A 125 -42.12 43.21 -46.57
C ALA A 125 -40.86 44.05 -46.88
N THR A 126 -39.69 43.59 -46.41
CA THR A 126 -38.41 44.31 -46.53
C THR A 126 -37.61 43.97 -47.80
N ASN A 127 -38.17 43.20 -48.74
CA ASN A 127 -37.40 42.62 -49.84
C ASN A 127 -36.63 43.64 -50.71
N GLU A 128 -37.10 44.89 -50.80
CA GLU A 128 -36.43 45.96 -51.55
C GLU A 128 -35.01 46.29 -51.04
N PHE A 129 -34.71 46.01 -49.77
CA PHE A 129 -33.41 46.31 -49.18
C PHE A 129 -32.36 45.22 -49.40
N HIS A 130 -32.78 43.97 -49.62
CA HIS A 130 -31.89 42.82 -49.53
C HIS A 130 -32.05 41.80 -50.66
N GLY A 131 -33.16 41.81 -51.40
CA GLY A 131 -33.39 40.92 -52.55
C GLY A 131 -33.38 39.43 -52.23
N LEU A 132 -33.71 39.04 -50.98
CA LEU A 132 -33.52 37.65 -50.51
C LEU A 132 -34.66 36.73 -50.97
N LEU A 133 -35.86 37.27 -51.19
CA LEU A 133 -36.97 36.53 -51.77
C LEU A 133 -37.01 36.68 -53.29
N TRP A 134 -36.75 37.88 -53.81
CA TRP A 134 -36.51 38.11 -55.23
C TRP A 134 -35.53 39.27 -55.45
N SER A 135 -34.62 39.15 -56.42
CA SER A 135 -33.60 40.16 -56.75
C SER A 135 -34.14 41.22 -57.72
N GLU A 136 -34.78 40.78 -58.80
CA GLU A 136 -35.36 41.65 -59.82
C GLU A 136 -36.79 41.19 -60.17
N GLY A 137 -37.67 42.15 -60.41
CA GLY A 137 -39.02 41.92 -60.89
C GLY A 137 -39.19 42.55 -62.26
N SER A 138 -39.66 41.77 -63.23
CA SER A 138 -39.98 42.25 -64.57
C SER A 138 -41.42 41.89 -64.94
N LEU A 139 -41.99 42.63 -65.90
CA LEU A 139 -43.26 42.24 -66.50
C LEU A 139 -42.94 41.28 -67.65
N SER A 140 -43.25 40.00 -67.47
CA SER A 140 -43.10 39.02 -68.54
C SER A 140 -44.23 39.20 -69.55
N SER A 141 -43.87 39.41 -70.81
CA SER A 141 -44.77 39.44 -71.97
C SER A 141 -44.92 38.06 -72.63
N SER A 142 -44.44 36.99 -71.98
CA SER A 142 -44.43 35.63 -72.53
C SER A 142 -45.81 34.95 -72.63
N GLY A 143 -46.88 35.61 -72.15
CA GLY A 143 -48.27 35.12 -72.19
C GLY A 143 -49.27 36.18 -72.64
N SER A 144 -50.57 35.85 -72.59
CA SER A 144 -51.68 36.69 -73.10
C SER A 144 -51.87 38.02 -72.35
N PHE A 145 -51.13 38.28 -71.28
CA PHE A 145 -51.17 39.49 -70.47
C PHE A 145 -49.86 39.66 -69.66
N PRO A 146 -49.53 40.87 -69.19
CA PRO A 146 -48.30 41.10 -68.42
C PRO A 146 -48.39 40.43 -67.03
N ALA A 147 -47.61 39.38 -66.83
CA ALA A 147 -47.48 38.66 -65.56
C ALA A 147 -46.22 39.09 -64.82
N LEU A 148 -46.25 39.07 -63.48
CA LEU A 148 -45.08 39.36 -62.66
C LEU A 148 -44.09 38.20 -62.77
N ALA A 149 -42.91 38.45 -63.34
CA ALA A 149 -41.80 37.51 -63.32
C ALA A 149 -40.76 37.98 -62.30
N LEU A 150 -40.54 37.15 -61.29
CA LEU A 150 -39.58 37.41 -60.22
C LEU A 150 -38.38 36.48 -60.38
N GLU A 151 -37.17 37.05 -60.34
CA GLU A 151 -35.96 36.27 -60.16
C GLU A 151 -35.81 35.92 -58.69
N TYR A 152 -36.05 34.67 -58.34
CA TYR A 152 -36.14 34.24 -56.94
C TYR A 152 -34.77 34.22 -56.25
N GLY A 153 -34.69 34.87 -55.09
CA GLY A 153 -33.52 34.89 -54.23
C GLY A 153 -33.36 33.61 -53.39
N PRO A 154 -32.26 33.47 -52.63
CA PRO A 154 -31.94 32.26 -51.90
C PRO A 154 -32.98 31.91 -50.81
N TRP A 155 -33.60 32.90 -50.16
CA TRP A 155 -34.59 32.63 -49.12
C TRP A 155 -35.91 32.08 -49.67
N PHE A 156 -36.26 32.42 -50.92
CA PHE A 156 -37.43 31.83 -51.58
C PHE A 156 -37.30 30.31 -51.68
N TRP A 157 -36.14 29.80 -52.08
CA TRP A 157 -35.89 28.36 -52.17
C TRP A 157 -35.92 27.67 -50.80
N VAL A 158 -35.41 28.32 -49.75
CA VAL A 158 -35.53 27.82 -48.38
C VAL A 158 -36.99 27.71 -47.95
N HIS A 159 -37.78 28.77 -48.19
CA HIS A 159 -39.21 28.75 -47.89
C HIS A 159 -39.96 27.68 -48.70
N MET A 160 -39.64 27.54 -49.98
CA MET A 160 -40.24 26.52 -50.84
C MET A 160 -39.99 25.12 -50.30
N VAL A 161 -38.74 24.73 -50.05
CA VAL A 161 -38.40 23.41 -49.50
C VAL A 161 -39.12 23.16 -48.17
N TYR A 162 -39.16 24.16 -47.29
CA TYR A 162 -39.90 24.10 -46.04
C TYR A 162 -41.41 23.86 -46.26
N SER A 163 -42.04 24.63 -47.14
CA SER A 163 -43.47 24.55 -47.45
C SER A 163 -43.83 23.19 -48.05
N TYR A 164 -43.05 22.69 -49.00
CA TYR A 164 -43.27 21.37 -49.60
C TYR A 164 -43.04 20.23 -48.60
N ALA A 165 -42.06 20.34 -47.71
CA ALA A 165 -41.84 19.36 -46.66
C ALA A 165 -43.05 19.27 -45.71
N LEU A 166 -43.65 20.41 -45.34
CA LEU A 166 -44.87 20.43 -44.53
C LEU A 166 -46.09 19.88 -45.26
N LEU A 167 -46.26 20.23 -46.54
CA LEU A 167 -47.34 19.68 -47.36
C LEU A 167 -47.20 18.16 -47.50
N ALA A 168 -45.99 17.65 -47.73
CA ALA A 168 -45.69 16.22 -47.83
C ALA A 168 -45.96 15.51 -46.52
N LEU A 169 -45.46 16.05 -45.42
CA LEU A 169 -45.65 15.46 -44.11
C LEU A 169 -47.14 15.45 -43.71
N GLY A 170 -47.86 16.54 -43.95
CA GLY A 170 -49.30 16.60 -43.72
C GLY A 170 -50.08 15.62 -44.59
N SER A 171 -49.72 15.52 -45.88
CA SER A 171 -50.35 14.58 -46.82
C SER A 171 -50.08 13.14 -46.42
N PHE A 172 -48.84 12.80 -46.06
CA PHE A 172 -48.46 11.47 -45.58
C PHE A 172 -49.23 11.08 -44.32
N LEU A 173 -49.39 12.01 -43.36
CA LEU A 173 -50.18 11.75 -42.15
C LEU A 173 -51.63 11.41 -42.51
N LEU A 174 -52.26 12.18 -43.40
CA LEU A 174 -53.64 11.95 -43.84
C LEU A 174 -53.79 10.65 -44.65
N LEU A 175 -52.88 10.36 -45.58
CA LEU A 175 -52.85 9.10 -46.35
C LEU A 175 -52.63 7.88 -45.46
N ARG A 176 -51.74 7.98 -44.47
CA ARG A 176 -51.55 6.91 -43.48
C ARG A 176 -52.82 6.67 -42.67
N ALA A 177 -53.58 7.72 -42.36
CA ALA A 177 -54.86 7.58 -41.68
C ALA A 177 -55.88 6.85 -42.56
N VAL A 178 -55.95 7.15 -43.86
CA VAL A 178 -56.81 6.44 -44.83
C VAL A 178 -56.56 4.93 -44.83
N TYR A 179 -55.29 4.50 -44.86
CA TYR A 179 -54.93 3.08 -44.88
C TYR A 179 -55.34 2.31 -43.61
N ARG A 180 -55.58 3.03 -42.51
CA ARG A 180 -55.91 2.44 -41.22
C ARG A 180 -57.41 2.27 -40.98
N TYR A 181 -58.27 2.86 -41.81
CA TYR A 181 -59.72 2.82 -41.62
C TYR A 181 -60.37 1.61 -42.34
N PRO A 182 -61.32 0.90 -41.71
CA PRO A 182 -62.07 -0.20 -42.33
C PRO A 182 -62.91 0.23 -43.55
N GLN A 183 -63.21 -0.71 -44.47
CA GLN A 183 -63.90 -0.47 -45.76
C GLN A 183 -65.24 0.29 -45.67
N ILE A 184 -65.88 0.31 -44.49
CA ILE A 184 -67.18 0.96 -44.23
C ILE A 184 -67.12 2.51 -44.42
N TYR A 185 -65.92 3.11 -44.47
CA TYR A 185 -65.74 4.56 -44.63
C TYR A 185 -65.16 5.00 -46.00
N ARG A 186 -65.28 4.18 -47.04
CA ARG A 186 -64.66 4.39 -48.36
C ARG A 186 -64.89 5.79 -48.96
N GLN A 187 -66.09 6.36 -48.82
CA GLN A 187 -66.39 7.71 -49.35
C GLN A 187 -65.62 8.82 -48.61
N GLN A 188 -65.34 8.65 -47.31
CA GLN A 188 -64.55 9.60 -46.52
C GLN A 188 -63.07 9.54 -46.92
N ALA A 189 -62.55 8.33 -47.12
CA ALA A 189 -61.20 8.10 -47.60
C ALA A 189 -60.95 8.73 -48.97
N VAL A 190 -61.91 8.62 -49.91
CA VAL A 190 -61.81 9.24 -51.24
C VAL A 190 -61.77 10.76 -51.15
N MET A 191 -62.64 11.39 -50.34
CA MET A 191 -62.62 12.86 -50.17
C MET A 191 -61.32 13.36 -49.53
N LEU A 192 -60.77 12.62 -48.57
CA LEU A 192 -59.47 12.94 -47.97
C LEU A 192 -58.31 12.75 -48.96
N MET A 193 -58.41 11.74 -49.82
CA MET A 193 -57.44 11.51 -50.90
C MET A 193 -57.47 12.63 -51.94
N ILE A 194 -58.66 13.09 -52.34
CA ILE A 194 -58.81 14.25 -53.24
C ILE A 194 -58.20 15.51 -52.59
N ALA A 195 -58.50 15.74 -51.31
CA ALA A 195 -57.96 16.88 -50.56
C ALA A 195 -56.44 16.85 -50.45
N THR A 196 -55.83 15.66 -50.31
CA THR A 196 -54.38 15.52 -50.20
C THR A 196 -53.67 15.62 -51.54
N LEU A 197 -54.27 15.13 -52.63
CA LEU A 197 -53.65 15.14 -53.96
C LEU A 197 -53.77 16.50 -54.67
N ALA A 198 -54.85 17.25 -54.46
CA ALA A 198 -55.09 18.49 -55.20
C ALA A 198 -53.93 19.51 -55.13
N PRO A 199 -53.33 19.83 -53.95
CA PRO A 199 -52.20 20.76 -53.87
C PRO A 199 -50.96 20.27 -54.62
N TRP A 200 -50.69 18.96 -54.60
CA TRP A 200 -49.57 18.37 -55.35
C TRP A 200 -49.76 18.49 -56.85
N VAL A 201 -50.97 18.23 -57.34
CA VAL A 201 -51.29 18.39 -58.76
C VAL A 201 -51.13 19.85 -59.18
N GLY A 202 -51.66 20.79 -58.39
CA GLY A 202 -51.49 22.23 -58.65
C GLY A 202 -50.02 22.64 -58.71
N ASN A 203 -49.22 22.21 -57.74
CA ASN A 203 -47.80 22.50 -57.66
C ASN A 203 -46.98 21.88 -58.80
N ILE A 204 -47.27 20.63 -59.19
CA ILE A 204 -46.57 19.95 -60.29
C ILE A 204 -46.88 20.65 -61.62
N LEU A 205 -48.13 21.05 -61.85
CA LEU A 205 -48.51 21.80 -63.05
C LEU A 205 -47.80 23.15 -63.11
N PHE A 206 -47.69 23.85 -61.98
CA PHE A 206 -46.95 25.10 -61.89
C PHE A 206 -45.45 24.92 -62.16
N LEU A 207 -44.79 23.97 -61.48
CA LEU A 207 -43.35 23.72 -61.64
C LEU A 207 -42.96 23.18 -63.02
N SER A 208 -43.87 22.44 -63.68
CA SER A 208 -43.63 21.92 -65.03
C SER A 208 -43.87 22.95 -66.14
N GLY A 209 -44.42 24.12 -65.82
CA GLY A 209 -44.78 25.15 -66.80
C GLY A 209 -45.96 24.77 -67.70
N VAL A 210 -46.63 23.65 -67.44
CA VAL A 210 -47.78 23.15 -68.21
C VAL A 210 -49.06 23.79 -67.66
N VAL A 211 -49.21 25.10 -67.87
CA VAL A 211 -50.36 25.87 -67.41
C VAL A 211 -51.06 26.56 -68.60
N PRO A 212 -52.41 26.53 -68.69
CA PRO A 212 -53.13 27.23 -69.74
C PRO A 212 -53.06 28.73 -69.50
N ALA A 213 -52.26 29.42 -70.32
CA ALA A 213 -51.94 30.86 -70.29
C ALA A 213 -50.91 31.31 -69.22
N GLY A 214 -49.64 31.42 -69.63
CA GLY A 214 -48.67 32.39 -69.10
C GLY A 214 -48.32 32.32 -67.61
N ASN A 215 -47.68 31.23 -67.16
CA ASN A 215 -47.07 31.10 -65.81
C ASN A 215 -47.98 31.50 -64.63
N ILE A 216 -49.30 31.31 -64.75
CA ILE A 216 -50.24 31.55 -63.65
C ILE A 216 -50.09 30.46 -62.59
N ASP A 217 -50.07 30.84 -61.32
CA ASP A 217 -50.10 29.91 -60.21
C ASP A 217 -51.52 29.35 -59.99
N LEU A 218 -51.68 28.05 -60.24
CA LEU A 218 -52.94 27.33 -60.02
C LEU A 218 -53.11 26.84 -58.57
N THR A 219 -52.10 27.02 -57.72
CA THR A 219 -52.08 26.55 -56.35
C THR A 219 -53.24 27.09 -55.51
N PRO A 220 -53.64 28.38 -55.60
CA PRO A 220 -54.82 28.87 -54.89
C PRO A 220 -56.10 28.08 -55.22
N PHE A 221 -56.33 27.73 -56.49
CA PHE A 221 -57.47 26.90 -56.91
C PHE A 221 -57.38 25.48 -56.38
N ALA A 222 -56.19 24.88 -56.37
CA ALA A 222 -55.96 23.56 -55.81
C ALA A 222 -56.30 23.50 -54.31
N PHE A 223 -55.98 24.56 -53.55
CA PHE A 223 -56.37 24.67 -52.15
C PHE A 223 -57.85 24.96 -51.95
N THR A 224 -58.53 25.63 -52.88
CA THR A 224 -59.99 25.74 -52.86
C THR A 224 -60.65 24.37 -53.02
N ILE A 225 -60.20 23.54 -53.96
CA ILE A 225 -60.68 22.16 -54.14
C ILE A 225 -60.44 21.34 -52.87
N THR A 226 -59.25 21.48 -52.28
CA THR A 226 -58.88 20.86 -51.01
C THR A 226 -59.83 21.27 -49.88
N GLY A 227 -60.12 22.57 -49.79
CA GLY A 227 -61.06 23.13 -48.83
C GLY A 227 -62.46 22.54 -48.95
N VAL A 228 -62.99 22.46 -50.18
CA VAL A 228 -64.31 21.89 -50.47
C VAL A 228 -64.37 20.41 -50.11
N ALA A 229 -63.36 19.62 -50.51
CA ALA A 229 -63.28 18.20 -50.22
C ALA A 229 -63.24 17.93 -48.70
N LEU A 230 -62.46 18.71 -47.95
CA LEU A 230 -62.42 18.65 -46.49
C LEU A 230 -63.73 19.12 -45.85
N ALA A 231 -64.35 20.18 -46.35
CA ALA A 231 -65.62 20.68 -45.85
C ALA A 231 -66.77 19.69 -46.04
N LEU A 232 -66.86 19.03 -47.19
CA LEU A 232 -67.82 17.96 -47.46
C LEU A 232 -67.58 16.76 -46.54
N SER A 233 -66.31 16.40 -46.32
CA SER A 233 -65.91 15.38 -45.34
C SER A 233 -66.36 15.74 -43.91
N MET A 234 -66.23 17.00 -43.51
CA MET A 234 -66.63 17.48 -42.17
C MET A 234 -68.14 17.58 -41.97
N SER A 235 -68.88 18.00 -42.99
CA SER A 235 -70.31 18.33 -42.89
C SER A 235 -71.21 17.11 -43.08
N ARG A 236 -70.91 16.25 -44.05
CA ARG A 236 -71.77 15.10 -44.40
C ARG A 236 -71.42 13.83 -43.62
N PHE A 237 -70.17 13.69 -43.18
CA PHE A 237 -69.64 12.41 -42.69
C PHE A 237 -69.15 12.41 -41.24
N ARG A 238 -69.44 13.48 -40.47
CA ARG A 238 -69.14 13.60 -39.03
C ARG A 238 -67.69 13.22 -38.68
N LEU A 239 -66.73 13.69 -39.46
CA LEU A 239 -65.29 13.39 -39.30
C LEU A 239 -64.75 13.68 -37.87
N PHE A 240 -65.35 14.63 -37.15
CA PHE A 240 -64.96 14.96 -35.76
C PHE A 240 -65.49 13.99 -34.69
N SER A 241 -66.38 13.05 -35.01
CA SER A 241 -66.93 12.07 -34.06
C SER A 241 -66.49 10.63 -34.34
N LEU A 242 -65.33 10.43 -34.96
CA LEU A 242 -64.67 9.12 -35.08
C LEU A 242 -63.97 8.74 -33.76
N LEU A 243 -64.75 8.57 -32.70
CA LEU A 243 -64.36 7.89 -31.46
C LEU A 243 -65.24 6.64 -31.18
N PRO A 244 -65.27 5.62 -32.07
CA PRO A 244 -65.63 4.26 -31.65
C PRO A 244 -64.65 3.16 -32.13
N ALA A 245 -63.35 3.44 -32.20
CA ALA A 245 -62.31 2.41 -32.44
C ALA A 245 -61.52 2.02 -31.18
N LEU A 246 -61.85 2.55 -30.00
CA LEU A 246 -61.00 2.45 -28.82
C LEU A 246 -61.41 1.38 -27.80
N LEU A 247 -62.65 0.88 -27.72
CA LEU A 247 -62.98 -0.10 -26.68
C LEU A 247 -62.42 -1.52 -26.93
N PRO A 248 -62.58 -2.14 -28.12
CA PRO A 248 -61.98 -3.45 -28.39
C PRO A 248 -60.45 -3.37 -28.51
N THR A 249 -59.96 -2.28 -29.10
CA THR A 249 -58.52 -2.03 -29.25
C THR A 249 -57.86 -1.70 -27.93
N ALA A 250 -58.51 -1.00 -26.99
CA ALA A 250 -57.95 -0.81 -25.64
C ALA A 250 -57.91 -2.15 -24.89
N ARG A 251 -58.94 -3.00 -24.96
CA ARG A 251 -58.89 -4.33 -24.31
C ARG A 251 -57.79 -5.22 -24.89
N ASN A 252 -57.74 -5.38 -26.22
CA ASN A 252 -56.69 -6.16 -26.86
C ASN A 252 -55.31 -5.52 -26.73
N ARG A 253 -55.21 -4.18 -26.74
CA ARG A 253 -53.93 -3.50 -26.56
C ARG A 253 -53.47 -3.52 -25.12
N VAL A 254 -54.36 -3.48 -24.13
CA VAL A 254 -54.01 -3.73 -22.73
C VAL A 254 -53.44 -5.14 -22.61
N LEU A 255 -54.16 -6.18 -23.05
CA LEU A 255 -53.63 -7.56 -23.00
C LEU A 255 -52.33 -7.72 -23.80
N GLN A 256 -52.19 -7.09 -24.97
CA GLN A 256 -50.97 -7.11 -25.79
C GLN A 256 -49.82 -6.24 -25.27
N THR A 257 -50.06 -5.28 -24.37
CA THR A 257 -49.02 -4.39 -23.81
C THR A 257 -48.77 -4.63 -22.32
N MET A 258 -49.61 -5.44 -21.66
CA MET A 258 -49.35 -5.93 -20.31
C MET A 258 -47.99 -6.62 -20.29
N ARG A 259 -47.20 -6.28 -19.28
CA ARG A 259 -45.90 -6.93 -19.02
C ARG A 259 -46.08 -8.26 -18.30
N ASP A 260 -47.13 -8.36 -17.50
CA ASP A 260 -47.52 -9.62 -16.85
C ASP A 260 -48.01 -10.60 -17.93
N GLY A 261 -47.51 -11.83 -17.87
CA GLY A 261 -47.97 -12.92 -18.72
C GLY A 261 -49.39 -13.32 -18.32
N VAL A 262 -50.29 -13.41 -19.28
CA VAL A 262 -51.68 -13.79 -19.04
C VAL A 262 -52.00 -15.04 -19.85
N LEU A 263 -52.40 -16.11 -19.17
CA LEU A 263 -52.94 -17.31 -19.77
C LEU A 263 -54.39 -17.51 -19.32
N VAL A 264 -55.23 -17.91 -20.25
CA VAL A 264 -56.59 -18.35 -19.98
C VAL A 264 -56.64 -19.85 -20.20
N LEU A 265 -57.04 -20.58 -19.19
CA LEU A 265 -57.27 -22.02 -19.24
C LEU A 265 -58.76 -22.31 -19.44
N ASP A 266 -59.09 -23.37 -20.16
CA ASP A 266 -60.45 -23.92 -20.23
C ASP A 266 -60.80 -24.77 -18.99
N VAL A 267 -61.96 -25.43 -19.02
CA VAL A 267 -62.45 -26.28 -17.93
C VAL A 267 -61.62 -27.55 -17.70
N ASP A 268 -60.87 -27.97 -18.71
CA ASP A 268 -60.01 -29.16 -18.67
C ASP A 268 -58.55 -28.80 -18.33
N GLY A 269 -58.27 -27.54 -17.99
CA GLY A 269 -56.93 -27.06 -17.61
C GLY A 269 -55.99 -26.85 -18.80
N ARG A 270 -56.51 -26.76 -20.02
CA ARG A 270 -55.74 -26.51 -21.25
C ARG A 270 -55.74 -25.04 -21.60
N VAL A 271 -54.66 -24.57 -22.23
CA VAL A 271 -54.50 -23.15 -22.59
C VAL A 271 -55.45 -22.78 -23.73
N ALA A 272 -56.48 -21.98 -23.42
CA ALA A 272 -57.43 -21.45 -24.39
C ALA A 272 -56.95 -20.13 -25.03
N SER A 273 -56.19 -19.32 -24.29
CA SER A 273 -55.67 -18.05 -24.81
C SER A 273 -54.41 -17.61 -24.07
N VAL A 274 -53.52 -16.91 -24.77
CA VAL A 274 -52.31 -16.31 -24.19
C VAL A 274 -52.11 -14.90 -24.73
N ASN A 275 -51.53 -14.03 -23.90
CA ASN A 275 -51.04 -12.75 -24.37
C ASN A 275 -49.56 -12.82 -24.83
N PRO A 276 -49.06 -11.83 -25.59
CA PRO A 276 -47.66 -11.82 -26.07
C PRO A 276 -46.62 -11.84 -24.95
N ALA A 277 -46.93 -11.32 -23.76
CA ALA A 277 -46.03 -11.38 -22.61
C ALA A 277 -45.90 -12.81 -22.08
N ALA A 278 -46.99 -13.58 -22.00
CA ALA A 278 -46.94 -15.00 -21.64
C ALA A 278 -46.13 -15.81 -22.66
N SER A 279 -46.31 -15.58 -23.97
CA SER A 279 -45.49 -16.21 -25.01
C SER A 279 -44.00 -15.86 -24.89
N SER A 280 -43.68 -14.61 -24.53
CA SER A 280 -42.30 -14.19 -24.31
C SER A 280 -41.68 -14.84 -23.06
N ILE A 281 -42.44 -14.90 -21.94
CA ILE A 281 -42.01 -15.49 -20.67
C ILE A 281 -41.78 -17.00 -20.80
N LEU A 282 -42.68 -17.68 -21.51
CA LEU A 282 -42.62 -19.14 -21.71
C LEU A 282 -41.72 -19.53 -22.90
N CYS A 283 -41.15 -18.55 -23.60
CA CYS A 283 -40.30 -18.75 -24.78
C CYS A 283 -40.92 -19.62 -25.90
N GLU A 284 -42.26 -19.71 -25.96
CA GLU A 284 -42.99 -20.47 -26.97
C GLU A 284 -43.96 -19.58 -27.75
N GLN A 285 -44.22 -19.91 -29.02
CA GLN A 285 -45.18 -19.15 -29.80
C GLN A 285 -46.61 -19.40 -29.30
N ALA A 286 -47.45 -18.36 -29.36
CA ALA A 286 -48.84 -18.45 -28.92
C ALA A 286 -49.62 -19.60 -29.61
N ALA A 287 -49.30 -19.92 -30.86
CA ALA A 287 -49.95 -21.01 -31.59
C ALA A 287 -49.61 -22.39 -31.04
N ASP A 288 -48.41 -22.58 -30.50
CA ASP A 288 -47.93 -23.85 -29.96
C ASP A 288 -48.37 -24.06 -28.51
N LEU A 289 -48.64 -22.97 -27.79
CA LEU A 289 -49.15 -23.00 -26.42
C LEU A 289 -50.65 -23.31 -26.34
N ILE A 290 -51.45 -22.89 -27.34
CA ILE A 290 -52.91 -23.09 -27.32
C ILE A 290 -53.24 -24.59 -27.43
N GLY A 291 -54.02 -25.10 -26.48
CA GLY A 291 -54.48 -26.50 -26.40
C GLY A 291 -53.57 -27.43 -25.60
N LYS A 292 -52.34 -27.01 -25.27
CA LYS A 292 -51.46 -27.74 -24.35
C LYS A 292 -52.00 -27.71 -22.92
N GLU A 293 -51.67 -28.74 -22.16
CA GLU A 293 -52.02 -28.81 -20.74
C GLU A 293 -51.06 -27.96 -19.91
N VAL A 294 -51.55 -27.29 -18.86
CA VAL A 294 -50.72 -26.40 -18.03
C VAL A 294 -49.55 -27.13 -17.35
N SER A 295 -49.71 -28.43 -17.08
CA SER A 295 -48.69 -29.33 -16.53
C SER A 295 -47.46 -29.47 -17.43
N GLU A 296 -47.66 -29.46 -18.75
CA GLU A 296 -46.58 -29.55 -19.74
C GLU A 296 -45.78 -28.24 -19.86
N ILE A 297 -46.39 -27.10 -19.49
CA ILE A 297 -45.82 -25.76 -19.68
C ILE A 297 -45.17 -25.24 -18.39
N LEU A 298 -45.87 -25.36 -17.26
CA LEU A 298 -45.43 -24.82 -15.97
C LEU A 298 -44.98 -25.91 -14.98
N GLY A 299 -45.04 -27.18 -15.39
CA GLY A 299 -44.67 -28.34 -14.58
C GLY A 299 -45.84 -28.94 -13.78
N GLU A 300 -45.67 -30.21 -13.42
CA GLU A 300 -46.69 -31.02 -12.74
C GLU A 300 -47.06 -30.48 -11.34
N SER A 301 -46.10 -29.88 -10.64
CA SER A 301 -46.31 -29.25 -9.32
C SER A 301 -47.26 -28.06 -9.36
N VAL A 302 -47.30 -27.32 -10.47
CA VAL A 302 -48.21 -26.18 -10.68
C VAL A 302 -49.60 -26.69 -11.01
N ALA A 303 -49.71 -27.71 -11.85
CA ALA A 303 -51.00 -28.33 -12.19
C ALA A 303 -51.70 -28.90 -10.95
N GLU A 304 -50.99 -29.61 -10.08
CA GLU A 304 -51.55 -30.14 -8.83
C GLU A 304 -52.07 -29.05 -7.88
N ARG A 305 -51.43 -27.88 -7.84
CA ARG A 305 -51.88 -26.73 -7.03
C ARG A 305 -53.15 -26.12 -7.59
N LEU A 306 -53.23 -25.98 -8.92
CA LEU A 306 -54.42 -25.46 -9.60
C LEU A 306 -55.64 -26.39 -9.45
N VAL A 307 -55.41 -27.71 -9.39
CA VAL A 307 -56.46 -28.71 -9.16
C VAL A 307 -56.96 -28.72 -7.71
N ARG A 308 -56.10 -28.42 -6.73
CA ARG A 308 -56.49 -28.37 -5.30
C ARG A 308 -57.39 -27.18 -4.97
N ASP A 309 -57.22 -26.05 -5.63
CA ASP A 309 -57.93 -24.80 -5.33
C ASP A 309 -59.22 -24.60 -6.15
N GLN A 310 -60.13 -25.59 -6.14
CA GLN A 310 -61.38 -25.63 -6.94
C GLN A 310 -62.45 -24.57 -6.58
N GLY A 311 -62.11 -23.28 -6.63
CA GLY A 311 -63.06 -22.18 -6.50
C GLY A 311 -62.53 -20.89 -5.90
N PHE A 312 -61.27 -20.85 -5.45
CA PHE A 312 -60.65 -19.67 -4.82
C PHE A 312 -59.48 -19.13 -5.64
N ASP A 313 -59.15 -17.86 -5.39
CA ASP A 313 -57.93 -17.25 -5.91
C ASP A 313 -56.71 -17.88 -5.23
N SER A 314 -55.72 -18.28 -6.03
CA SER A 314 -54.48 -18.90 -5.56
C SER A 314 -53.30 -18.03 -5.95
N GLN A 315 -52.34 -17.85 -5.05
CA GLN A 315 -51.11 -17.12 -5.34
C GLN A 315 -49.90 -17.95 -4.90
N PHE A 316 -48.93 -18.13 -5.80
CA PHE A 316 -47.70 -18.85 -5.53
C PHE A 316 -46.58 -18.46 -6.48
N GLU A 317 -45.34 -18.63 -6.05
CA GLU A 317 -44.15 -18.32 -6.85
C GLU A 317 -43.66 -19.55 -7.63
N ILE A 318 -43.21 -19.31 -8.86
CA ILE A 318 -42.54 -20.30 -9.71
C ILE A 318 -41.24 -19.73 -10.27
N ARG A 319 -40.31 -20.62 -10.62
CA ARG A 319 -39.08 -20.25 -11.35
C ARG A 319 -39.11 -20.91 -12.71
N LEU A 320 -38.80 -20.14 -13.75
CA LEU A 320 -38.81 -20.58 -15.14
C LEU A 320 -37.44 -20.29 -15.78
N GLY A 321 -36.95 -21.23 -16.59
CA GLY A 321 -35.67 -21.14 -17.30
C GLY A 321 -34.53 -21.95 -16.65
N GLU A 322 -33.42 -22.08 -17.38
CA GLU A 322 -32.19 -22.71 -16.89
C GLU A 322 -31.16 -21.64 -16.48
N ALA A 323 -30.31 -21.93 -15.49
CA ALA A 323 -29.24 -21.04 -15.06
C ALA A 323 -28.26 -20.78 -16.23
N PRO A 324 -27.89 -19.51 -16.54
CA PRO A 324 -28.01 -18.30 -15.73
C PRO A 324 -29.21 -17.39 -16.04
N SER A 325 -30.17 -17.83 -16.87
CA SER A 325 -31.35 -17.06 -17.30
C SER A 325 -32.63 -17.33 -16.47
N GLU A 326 -32.49 -17.96 -15.31
CA GLU A 326 -33.61 -18.28 -14.42
C GLU A 326 -34.31 -17.00 -13.95
N SER A 327 -35.63 -16.92 -14.17
CA SER A 327 -36.47 -15.78 -13.82
C SER A 327 -37.57 -16.22 -12.86
N SER A 328 -37.88 -15.37 -11.88
CA SER A 328 -38.86 -15.65 -10.82
C SER A 328 -40.19 -14.97 -11.12
N TYR A 329 -41.28 -15.72 -11.05
CA TYR A 329 -42.62 -15.24 -11.36
C TYR A 329 -43.60 -15.52 -10.21
N ASP A 330 -44.38 -14.51 -9.86
CA ASP A 330 -45.53 -14.62 -8.98
C ASP A 330 -46.77 -14.96 -9.83
N VAL A 331 -47.40 -16.11 -9.56
CA VAL A 331 -48.53 -16.62 -10.32
C VAL A 331 -49.81 -16.47 -9.51
N VAL A 332 -50.71 -15.64 -10.03
CA VAL A 332 -52.08 -15.50 -9.49
C VAL A 332 -53.05 -16.27 -10.39
N SER A 333 -53.82 -17.18 -9.80
CA SER A 333 -54.86 -17.95 -10.47
C SER A 333 -56.24 -17.53 -9.98
N SER A 334 -57.13 -17.15 -10.91
CA SER A 334 -58.51 -16.77 -10.61
C SER A 334 -59.52 -17.55 -11.47
N PRO A 335 -60.65 -18.03 -10.92
CA PRO A 335 -61.68 -18.72 -11.69
C PRO A 335 -62.47 -17.75 -12.61
N LEU A 336 -62.82 -18.20 -13.81
CA LEU A 336 -63.67 -17.46 -14.75
C LEU A 336 -65.09 -18.05 -14.73
N GLY A 337 -66.08 -17.25 -14.31
CA GLY A 337 -67.49 -17.63 -14.28
C GLY A 337 -68.38 -16.72 -15.12
N LEU A 338 -69.34 -17.30 -15.83
CA LEU A 338 -70.54 -16.58 -16.30
C LEU A 338 -71.55 -16.59 -15.15
N GLY A 339 -72.13 -15.43 -14.81
CA GLY A 339 -73.11 -15.32 -13.73
C GLY A 339 -74.16 -16.44 -13.81
N GLY A 340 -74.20 -17.30 -12.78
CA GLY A 340 -75.01 -18.53 -12.78
C GLY A 340 -74.31 -19.80 -12.28
N GLY A 341 -73.04 -19.74 -11.85
CA GLY A 341 -72.37 -20.87 -11.18
C GLY A 341 -71.78 -21.95 -12.09
N ILE A 342 -71.74 -21.71 -13.41
CA ILE A 342 -71.04 -22.58 -14.36
C ILE A 342 -69.66 -21.96 -14.63
N GLY A 343 -68.60 -22.64 -14.17
CA GLY A 343 -67.21 -22.25 -14.43
C GLY A 343 -66.85 -22.49 -15.90
N VAL A 344 -66.28 -21.48 -16.56
CA VAL A 344 -65.92 -21.51 -17.99
C VAL A 344 -64.41 -21.72 -18.17
N GLY A 345 -63.61 -21.57 -17.11
CA GLY A 345 -62.16 -21.74 -17.15
C GLY A 345 -61.44 -21.06 -15.98
N ARG A 346 -60.12 -20.86 -16.10
CA ARG A 346 -59.29 -20.11 -15.14
C ARG A 346 -58.41 -19.07 -15.84
N LEU A 347 -58.10 -17.98 -15.15
CA LEU A 347 -57.14 -16.97 -15.56
C LEU A 347 -55.87 -17.14 -14.74
N LEU A 348 -54.72 -17.24 -15.38
CA LEU A 348 -53.40 -17.20 -14.76
C LEU A 348 -52.71 -15.90 -15.15
N VAL A 349 -52.19 -15.18 -14.15
CA VAL A 349 -51.35 -13.99 -14.33
C VAL A 349 -49.98 -14.28 -13.75
N LEU A 350 -48.96 -14.28 -14.60
CA LEU A 350 -47.54 -14.36 -14.23
C LEU A 350 -46.94 -12.98 -14.16
N ARG A 351 -46.61 -12.51 -12.96
CA ARG A 351 -45.88 -11.26 -12.76
C ARG A 351 -44.41 -11.54 -12.56
N ASP A 352 -43.57 -10.91 -13.36
CA ASP A 352 -42.12 -10.95 -13.19
C ASP A 352 -41.73 -10.24 -11.88
N ILE A 353 -41.19 -11.01 -10.94
CA ILE A 353 -40.65 -10.53 -9.66
C ILE A 353 -39.12 -10.68 -9.62
N THR A 354 -38.47 -11.00 -10.74
CA THR A 354 -37.03 -11.28 -10.81
C THR A 354 -36.20 -10.14 -10.24
N ALA A 355 -36.48 -8.89 -10.61
CA ALA A 355 -35.76 -7.73 -10.10
C ALA A 355 -35.95 -7.52 -8.58
N ARG A 356 -37.14 -7.85 -8.05
CA ARG A 356 -37.42 -7.77 -6.62
C ARG A 356 -36.75 -8.90 -5.86
N ALA A 357 -36.87 -10.14 -6.35
CA ALA A 357 -36.20 -11.30 -5.78
C ALA A 357 -34.66 -11.15 -5.81
N GLN A 358 -34.11 -10.60 -6.89
CA GLN A 358 -32.68 -10.27 -6.99
C GLN A 358 -32.28 -9.12 -6.05
N ALA A 359 -33.13 -8.12 -5.84
CA ALA A 359 -32.85 -7.05 -4.89
C ALA A 359 -32.91 -7.53 -3.44
N ASP A 360 -33.89 -8.38 -3.10
CA ASP A 360 -34.02 -8.99 -1.77
C ASP A 360 -32.87 -9.96 -1.51
N GLU A 361 -32.47 -10.76 -2.50
CA GLU A 361 -31.30 -11.63 -2.41
C GLU A 361 -30.00 -10.85 -2.37
N ALA A 362 -29.83 -9.78 -3.16
CA ALA A 362 -28.66 -8.92 -3.10
C ALA A 362 -28.58 -8.15 -1.77
N LEU A 363 -29.72 -7.77 -1.19
CA LEU A 363 -29.77 -7.18 0.15
C LEU A 363 -29.35 -8.22 1.19
N ARG A 364 -29.88 -9.45 1.11
CA ARG A 364 -29.50 -10.55 1.99
C ARG A 364 -28.02 -10.88 1.86
N GLU A 365 -27.50 -10.99 0.64
CA GLU A 365 -26.09 -11.22 0.35
C GLU A 365 -25.23 -10.07 0.85
N SER A 366 -25.69 -8.82 0.71
CA SER A 366 -25.02 -7.64 1.27
C SER A 366 -25.01 -7.66 2.79
N GLU A 367 -26.12 -8.00 3.46
CA GLU A 367 -26.20 -8.14 4.92
C GLU A 367 -25.32 -9.28 5.44
N GLU A 368 -25.36 -10.44 4.78
CA GLU A 368 -24.49 -11.59 5.07
C GLU A 368 -23.03 -11.22 4.85
N ARG A 369 -22.70 -10.49 3.78
CA ARG A 369 -21.36 -9.99 3.50
C ARG A 369 -20.90 -8.97 4.54
N TYR A 370 -21.75 -8.02 4.95
CA TYR A 370 -21.42 -7.05 6.01
C TYR A 370 -21.20 -7.75 7.35
N ARG A 371 -22.07 -8.70 7.71
CA ARG A 371 -21.92 -9.50 8.93
C ARG A 371 -20.65 -10.35 8.87
N ALA A 372 -20.37 -10.98 7.73
CA ALA A 372 -19.15 -11.74 7.53
C ALA A 372 -17.91 -10.86 7.64
N LEU A 373 -17.89 -9.67 7.02
CA LEU A 373 -16.78 -8.72 7.17
C LEU A 373 -16.60 -8.31 8.64
N PHE A 374 -17.67 -7.89 9.32
CA PHE A 374 -17.60 -7.50 10.73
C PHE A 374 -17.10 -8.63 11.65
N GLU A 375 -17.55 -9.87 11.41
CA GLU A 375 -17.21 -11.04 12.24
C GLU A 375 -15.86 -11.70 11.89
N LEU A 376 -15.42 -11.63 10.62
CA LEU A 376 -14.15 -12.20 10.14
C LEU A 376 -12.96 -11.25 10.33
N GLU A 377 -13.20 -9.97 10.61
CA GLU A 377 -12.13 -9.03 10.92
C GLU A 377 -11.29 -9.54 12.09
N SER A 378 -9.97 -9.44 11.95
CA SER A 378 -9.01 -9.99 12.91
C SER A 378 -8.90 -9.13 14.16
N ASP A 379 -9.12 -7.82 14.00
CA ASP A 379 -9.10 -6.86 15.09
C ASP A 379 -10.41 -6.93 15.89
N ALA A 380 -10.31 -6.66 17.19
CA ALA A 380 -11.49 -6.53 18.03
C ALA A 380 -12.25 -5.25 17.68
N ILE A 381 -13.49 -5.38 17.21
CA ILE A 381 -14.32 -4.24 16.81
C ILE A 381 -15.45 -4.08 17.81
N VAL A 382 -15.60 -2.85 18.33
CA VAL A 382 -16.70 -2.46 19.21
C VAL A 382 -17.39 -1.21 18.68
N LEU A 383 -18.72 -1.22 18.68
CA LEU A 383 -19.55 -0.04 18.43
C LEU A 383 -19.97 0.54 19.78
N VAL A 384 -19.72 1.83 19.99
CA VAL A 384 -19.91 2.51 21.28
C VAL A 384 -20.80 3.73 21.09
N ASP A 385 -21.75 3.91 21.98
CA ASP A 385 -22.52 5.15 22.11
C ASP A 385 -21.64 6.26 22.71
N ASN A 386 -21.50 7.40 22.02
CA ASN A 386 -20.56 8.44 22.45
C ASN A 386 -21.02 9.19 23.71
N GLU A 387 -22.32 9.24 24.01
CA GLU A 387 -22.85 9.98 25.16
C GLU A 387 -22.72 9.16 26.45
N SER A 388 -23.17 7.91 26.43
CA SER A 388 -23.16 7.01 27.59
C SER A 388 -21.87 6.20 27.72
N GLY A 389 -21.13 6.02 26.63
CA GLY A 389 -19.98 5.11 26.56
C GLY A 389 -20.37 3.62 26.56
N GLN A 390 -21.66 3.31 26.41
CA GLN A 390 -22.18 1.93 26.37
C GLN A 390 -21.81 1.25 25.05
N ILE A 391 -21.46 -0.03 25.13
CA ILE A 391 -21.16 -0.85 23.96
C ILE A 391 -22.46 -1.36 23.35
N LEU A 392 -22.67 -1.05 22.07
CA LEU A 392 -23.88 -1.35 21.31
C LEU A 392 -23.75 -2.63 20.48
N GLU A 393 -22.55 -2.89 19.94
CA GLU A 393 -22.22 -4.10 19.18
C GLU A 393 -20.75 -4.47 19.36
N VAL A 394 -20.44 -5.76 19.16
CA VAL A 394 -19.11 -6.35 19.29
C VAL A 394 -18.98 -7.53 18.31
N ASN A 395 -17.80 -7.72 17.72
CA ASN A 395 -17.52 -8.85 16.83
C ASN A 395 -16.92 -10.06 17.56
N ALA A 396 -16.81 -11.19 16.86
CA ALA A 396 -16.21 -12.42 17.37
C ALA A 396 -14.76 -12.25 17.84
N ALA A 397 -13.94 -11.49 17.11
CA ALA A 397 -12.55 -11.26 17.48
C ALA A 397 -12.41 -10.59 18.85
N ALA A 398 -13.27 -9.62 19.18
CA ALA A 398 -13.30 -9.00 20.51
C ALA A 398 -13.70 -9.98 21.63
N MET A 399 -14.64 -10.89 21.36
CA MET A 399 -15.01 -11.94 22.33
C MET A 399 -13.83 -12.89 22.58
N VAL A 400 -13.15 -13.33 21.52
CA VAL A 400 -11.98 -14.22 21.61
C VAL A 400 -10.80 -13.53 22.30
N LEU A 401 -10.49 -12.28 21.92
CA LEU A 401 -9.34 -11.55 22.44
C LEU A 401 -9.47 -11.23 23.94
N TYR A 402 -10.66 -10.81 24.40
CA TYR A 402 -10.87 -10.37 25.78
C TYR A 402 -11.50 -11.42 26.70
N GLY A 403 -12.13 -12.47 26.14
CA GLY A 403 -12.77 -13.55 26.89
C GLY A 403 -14.15 -13.24 27.47
N TYR A 404 -14.77 -12.11 27.08
CA TYR A 404 -16.15 -11.79 27.45
C TYR A 404 -17.14 -12.30 26.40
N SER A 405 -18.29 -12.78 26.85
CA SER A 405 -19.42 -13.11 25.97
C SER A 405 -20.04 -11.85 25.39
N ARG A 406 -20.84 -11.99 24.32
CA ARG A 406 -21.55 -10.87 23.69
C ARG A 406 -22.46 -10.14 24.68
N GLU A 407 -23.18 -10.89 25.50
CA GLU A 407 -24.12 -10.33 26.49
C GLU A 407 -23.40 -9.51 27.57
N GLU A 408 -22.24 -10.00 28.04
CA GLU A 408 -21.38 -9.25 28.96
C GLU A 408 -20.87 -7.96 28.31
N TRP A 409 -20.34 -8.03 27.09
CA TRP A 409 -19.87 -6.86 26.35
C TRP A 409 -20.94 -5.77 26.21
N LEU A 410 -22.19 -6.13 25.88
CA LEU A 410 -23.30 -5.18 25.73
C LEU A 410 -23.73 -4.54 27.06
N SER A 411 -23.41 -5.17 28.19
CA SER A 411 -23.65 -4.62 29.53
C SER A 411 -22.51 -3.73 30.06
N MET A 412 -21.36 -3.74 29.38
CA MET A 412 -20.15 -3.02 29.79
C MET A 412 -20.08 -1.60 29.20
N ASN A 413 -19.29 -0.76 29.86
CA ASN A 413 -18.82 0.49 29.31
C ASN A 413 -17.48 0.29 28.60
N HIS A 414 -17.23 1.03 27.52
CA HIS A 414 -15.95 0.97 26.80
C HIS A 414 -14.71 1.26 27.66
N THR A 415 -14.87 1.90 28.82
CA THR A 415 -13.77 2.12 29.77
C THR A 415 -13.42 0.91 30.64
N ASP A 416 -14.30 -0.09 30.75
CA ASP A 416 -14.16 -1.19 31.71
C ASP A 416 -13.00 -2.14 31.37
N VAL A 417 -12.65 -2.23 30.09
CA VAL A 417 -11.50 -3.00 29.60
C VAL A 417 -10.19 -2.21 29.62
N SER A 418 -10.23 -0.91 29.93
CA SER A 418 -9.02 -0.06 29.98
C SER A 418 -8.38 -0.07 31.36
N VAL A 419 -7.05 -0.16 31.41
CA VAL A 419 -6.28 0.05 32.64
C VAL A 419 -6.19 1.54 32.98
N GLU A 420 -6.48 2.43 32.03
CA GLU A 420 -6.49 3.89 32.21
C GLU A 420 -7.87 4.48 31.83
N PRO A 421 -8.94 4.22 32.61
CA PRO A 421 -10.32 4.59 32.25
C PRO A 421 -10.52 6.08 31.93
N ASP A 422 -9.90 6.96 32.72
CA ASP A 422 -10.04 8.42 32.56
C ASP A 422 -9.42 8.90 31.24
N LYS A 423 -8.26 8.34 30.85
CA LYS A 423 -7.61 8.68 29.58
C LYS A 423 -8.38 8.13 28.38
N THR A 424 -8.98 6.95 28.52
CA THR A 424 -9.85 6.38 27.49
C THR A 424 -11.10 7.23 27.29
N ARG A 425 -11.71 7.71 28.38
CA ARG A 425 -12.87 8.62 28.33
C ARG A 425 -12.51 9.95 27.70
N GLN A 426 -11.37 10.52 28.07
CA GLN A 426 -10.87 11.77 27.48
C GLN A 426 -10.63 11.63 25.97
N ALA A 427 -9.93 10.58 25.54
CA ALA A 427 -9.67 10.33 24.11
C ALA A 427 -10.96 10.12 23.30
N ALA A 428 -11.98 9.51 23.90
CA ALA A 428 -13.31 9.39 23.30
C ALA A 428 -14.02 10.75 23.19
N GLY A 429 -13.96 11.58 24.24
CA GLY A 429 -14.53 12.94 24.26
C GLY A 429 -13.87 13.88 23.24
N ASP A 430 -12.55 13.79 23.09
CA ASP A 430 -11.75 14.54 22.11
C ASP A 430 -11.95 14.03 20.67
N ARG A 431 -12.73 12.96 20.48
CA ARG A 431 -13.05 12.30 19.20
C ARG A 431 -11.80 11.92 18.40
N LEU A 432 -10.74 11.50 19.10
CA LEU A 432 -9.50 11.09 18.45
C LEU A 432 -9.74 9.90 17.52
N THR A 433 -9.15 9.98 16.32
CA THR A 433 -9.25 8.92 15.32
C THR A 433 -8.18 7.86 15.49
N GLN A 434 -7.00 8.23 15.99
CA GLN A 434 -5.97 7.32 16.46
C GLN A 434 -5.71 7.64 17.93
N ILE A 435 -5.85 6.64 18.78
CA ILE A 435 -5.57 6.76 20.20
C ILE A 435 -4.14 6.24 20.42
N PRO A 436 -3.28 6.99 21.15
CA PRO A 436 -1.96 6.49 21.53
C PRO A 436 -2.06 5.13 22.21
N ILE A 437 -1.02 4.30 22.09
CA ILE A 437 -0.97 2.95 22.66
C ILE A 437 -1.46 2.98 24.12
N ARG A 438 -2.48 2.17 24.40
CA ARG A 438 -3.07 2.00 25.74
C ARG A 438 -2.81 0.60 26.26
N ARG A 439 -3.11 0.38 27.54
CA ARG A 439 -3.14 -0.96 28.12
C ARG A 439 -4.57 -1.34 28.43
N HIS A 440 -4.98 -2.48 27.93
CA HIS A 440 -6.27 -3.08 28.23
C HIS A 440 -6.10 -4.31 29.12
N LYS A 441 -7.19 -4.74 29.75
CA LYS A 441 -7.26 -5.91 30.62
C LYS A 441 -8.29 -6.90 30.08
N LYS A 442 -7.91 -8.17 29.96
CA LYS A 442 -8.79 -9.30 29.63
C LYS A 442 -9.63 -9.71 30.85
N LYS A 443 -10.64 -10.57 30.65
CA LYS A 443 -11.48 -11.12 31.72
C LYS A 443 -10.70 -11.90 32.78
N ASP A 444 -9.63 -12.59 32.38
CA ASP A 444 -8.73 -13.33 33.26
C ASP A 444 -7.76 -12.44 34.08
N GLY A 445 -7.75 -11.13 33.82
CA GLY A 445 -6.87 -10.15 34.47
C GLY A 445 -5.59 -9.84 33.70
N THR A 446 -5.30 -10.53 32.59
CA THR A 446 -4.11 -10.29 31.76
C THR A 446 -4.13 -8.87 31.18
N VAL A 447 -3.04 -8.13 31.38
CA VAL A 447 -2.87 -6.77 30.85
C VAL A 447 -2.01 -6.81 29.60
N PHE A 448 -2.46 -6.17 28.52
CA PHE A 448 -1.76 -6.18 27.23
C PHE A 448 -1.84 -4.82 26.52
N PRO A 449 -0.82 -4.46 25.73
CA PRO A 449 -0.82 -3.22 24.96
C PRO A 449 -1.77 -3.32 23.77
N VAL A 450 -2.52 -2.24 23.54
CA VAL A 450 -3.46 -2.13 22.43
C VAL A 450 -3.24 -0.85 21.64
N GLU A 451 -3.42 -0.97 20.33
CA GLU A 451 -3.56 0.14 19.40
C GLU A 451 -5.04 0.29 19.05
N ILE A 452 -5.59 1.51 19.20
CA ILE A 452 -7.02 1.74 19.03
C ILE A 452 -7.24 2.81 17.95
N THR A 453 -8.03 2.46 16.94
CA THR A 453 -8.47 3.37 15.89
C THR A 453 -9.97 3.56 15.96
N GLY A 454 -10.43 4.81 16.04
CA GLY A 454 -11.83 5.16 16.18
C GLY A 454 -12.37 5.98 15.01
N ARG A 455 -13.61 5.73 14.59
CA ARG A 455 -14.36 6.58 13.65
C ARG A 455 -15.72 6.90 14.24
N HIS A 456 -16.09 8.18 14.20
CA HIS A 456 -17.36 8.66 14.73
C HIS A 456 -18.31 8.90 13.57
N PHE A 457 -19.58 8.55 13.75
CA PHE A 457 -20.63 8.78 12.75
C PHE A 457 -22.00 8.88 13.43
N ASP A 458 -22.97 9.44 12.72
CA ASP A 458 -24.35 9.52 13.19
C ASP A 458 -25.14 8.30 12.71
N TRP A 459 -25.79 7.62 13.65
CA TRP A 459 -26.65 6.47 13.38
C TRP A 459 -28.04 6.72 13.97
N LYS A 460 -29.04 6.92 13.10
CA LYS A 460 -30.44 7.20 13.50
C LYS A 460 -30.58 8.39 14.47
N GLY A 461 -29.75 9.43 14.30
CA GLY A 461 -29.74 10.62 15.17
C GLY A 461 -28.97 10.44 16.49
N ARG A 462 -28.30 9.30 16.68
CA ARG A 462 -27.40 9.03 17.80
C ARG A 462 -25.94 9.09 17.34
N SER A 463 -25.12 9.84 18.06
CA SER A 463 -23.67 9.93 17.82
C SER A 463 -22.99 8.66 18.33
N VAL A 464 -22.46 7.85 17.42
CA VAL A 464 -21.79 6.58 17.73
C VAL A 464 -20.34 6.59 17.27
N ARG A 465 -19.54 5.67 17.79
CA ARG A 465 -18.16 5.42 17.38
C ARG A 465 -17.95 3.94 17.16
N ILE A 466 -17.34 3.59 16.02
CA ILE A 466 -16.73 2.28 15.84
C ILE A 466 -15.25 2.37 16.23
N ALA A 467 -14.80 1.46 17.09
CA ALA A 467 -13.41 1.36 17.50
C ALA A 467 -12.86 -0.02 17.13
N ALA A 468 -11.79 -0.04 16.34
CA ALA A 468 -10.98 -1.22 16.08
C ALA A 468 -9.82 -1.23 17.08
N ILE A 469 -9.65 -2.34 17.79
CA ILE A 469 -8.68 -2.54 18.84
C ILE A 469 -7.78 -3.71 18.46
N ARG A 470 -6.49 -3.43 18.30
CA ARG A 470 -5.48 -4.42 17.93
C ARG A 470 -4.56 -4.71 19.10
N ASP A 471 -4.37 -5.98 19.41
CA ASP A 471 -3.31 -6.44 20.32
C ASP A 471 -1.96 -6.26 19.63
N ILE A 472 -1.04 -5.55 20.27
CA ILE A 472 0.30 -5.27 19.72
C ILE A 472 1.40 -5.87 20.61
N THR A 473 1.08 -6.86 21.44
CA THR A 473 2.04 -7.54 22.33
C THR A 473 3.26 -8.03 21.54
N ASP A 474 3.04 -8.84 20.50
CA ASP A 474 4.12 -9.38 19.66
C ASP A 474 4.99 -8.29 19.03
N ARG A 475 4.38 -7.17 18.59
CA ARG A 475 5.10 -6.04 18.00
C ARG A 475 6.01 -5.37 19.03
N VAL A 476 5.49 -5.10 20.23
CA VAL A 476 6.25 -4.45 21.31
C VAL A 476 7.39 -5.36 21.76
N GLU A 477 7.16 -6.65 21.92
CA GLU A 477 8.20 -7.62 22.29
C GLU A 477 9.29 -7.74 21.22
N ALA A 478 8.91 -7.79 19.94
CA ALA A 478 9.86 -7.85 18.84
C ALA A 478 10.73 -6.58 18.74
N GLU A 479 10.13 -5.39 18.89
CA GLU A 479 10.86 -4.12 18.91
C GLU A 479 11.83 -4.02 20.09
N GLN A 480 11.40 -4.50 21.27
CA GLN A 480 12.25 -4.54 22.47
C GLN A 480 13.46 -5.47 22.24
N ALA A 481 13.21 -6.69 21.74
CA ALA A 481 14.24 -7.67 21.45
C ALA A 481 15.24 -7.18 20.38
N LEU A 482 14.75 -6.44 19.37
CA LEU A 482 15.61 -5.84 18.35
C LEU A 482 16.53 -4.77 18.94
N ARG A 483 16.00 -3.87 19.78
CA ARG A 483 16.81 -2.83 20.45
C ARG A 483 17.88 -3.44 21.34
N GLU A 484 17.55 -4.46 22.11
CA GLU A 484 18.54 -5.16 22.95
C GLU A 484 19.64 -5.82 22.13
N ARG A 485 19.31 -6.39 20.97
CA ARG A 485 20.31 -6.96 20.04
C ARG A 485 21.20 -5.88 19.43
N ASP A 486 20.63 -4.76 18.99
CA ASP A 486 21.39 -3.66 18.42
C ASP A 486 22.34 -3.02 19.43
N ASP A 487 21.91 -2.86 20.68
CA ASP A 487 22.76 -2.33 21.75
C ASP A 487 23.90 -3.30 22.08
N LYS A 488 23.63 -4.61 22.16
CA LYS A 488 24.66 -5.65 22.31
C LYS A 488 25.65 -5.64 21.14
N LEU A 489 25.16 -5.49 19.92
CA LEU A 489 25.99 -5.46 18.71
C LEU A 489 26.87 -4.21 18.64
N ARG A 490 26.30 -3.03 18.96
CA ARG A 490 27.08 -1.78 19.06
C ARG A 490 28.14 -1.85 20.16
N GLN A 491 27.85 -2.51 21.28
CA GLN A 491 28.82 -2.72 22.35
C GLN A 491 29.94 -3.68 21.92
N ALA A 492 29.61 -4.77 21.22
CA ALA A 492 30.60 -5.71 20.68
C ALA A 492 31.52 -5.05 19.64
N GLN A 493 30.98 -4.26 18.72
CA GLN A 493 31.77 -3.53 17.71
C GLN A 493 32.70 -2.48 18.32
N LYS A 494 32.25 -1.77 19.36
CA LYS A 494 33.12 -0.85 20.11
C LYS A 494 34.26 -1.61 20.78
N MET A 495 33.97 -2.77 21.36
CA MET A 495 34.97 -3.60 22.02
C MET A 495 36.00 -4.15 21.01
N GLU A 496 35.56 -4.57 19.82
CA GLU A 496 36.44 -5.02 18.74
C GLU A 496 37.40 -3.91 18.26
N ALA A 497 36.88 -2.69 18.06
CA ALA A 497 37.68 -1.55 17.64
C ALA A 497 38.72 -1.12 18.70
N VAL A 498 38.33 -1.12 19.98
CA VAL A 498 39.26 -0.87 21.10
C VAL A 498 40.33 -1.96 21.18
N GLY A 499 39.96 -3.22 20.95
CA GLY A 499 40.88 -4.34 20.88
C GLY A 499 41.93 -4.17 19.78
N GLN A 500 41.53 -3.91 18.54
CA GLN A 500 42.46 -3.72 17.42
C GLN A 500 43.45 -2.56 17.65
N LEU A 501 42.97 -1.41 18.16
CA LEU A 501 43.82 -0.25 18.48
C LEU A 501 44.82 -0.56 19.60
N ALA A 502 44.38 -1.20 20.67
CA ALA A 502 45.23 -1.59 21.78
C ALA A 502 46.34 -2.57 21.36
N GLY A 503 46.06 -3.47 20.42
CA GLY A 503 47.05 -4.44 19.90
C GLY A 503 48.15 -3.80 19.06
N GLY A 504 47.84 -2.76 18.28
CA GLY A 504 48.83 -1.98 17.53
C GLY A 504 49.67 -1.09 18.45
N ILE A 505 49.03 -0.39 19.40
CA ILE A 505 49.74 0.46 20.37
C ILE A 505 50.70 -0.36 21.24
N ALA A 506 50.27 -1.52 21.71
CA ALA A 506 51.09 -2.37 22.56
C ALA A 506 52.35 -2.92 21.86
N HIS A 507 52.28 -3.17 20.56
CA HIS A 507 53.43 -3.57 19.76
C HIS A 507 54.52 -2.48 19.79
N ASP A 508 54.14 -1.23 19.57
CA ASP A 508 55.08 -0.09 19.57
C ASP A 508 55.70 0.15 20.96
N PHE A 509 54.92 -0.02 22.03
CA PHE A 509 55.45 0.05 23.39
C PHE A 509 56.43 -1.08 23.69
N ASN A 510 56.15 -2.32 23.27
CA ASN A 510 57.06 -3.45 23.50
C ASN A 510 58.41 -3.25 22.81
N ASN A 511 58.43 -2.63 21.63
CA ASN A 511 59.65 -2.27 20.91
C ASN A 511 60.51 -1.27 21.71
N LEU A 512 59.91 -0.16 22.16
CA LEU A 512 60.59 0.82 23.02
C LEU A 512 61.12 0.21 24.32
N LEU A 513 60.32 -0.65 24.96
CA LEU A 513 60.69 -1.31 26.21
C LEU A 513 61.82 -2.32 26.02
N THR A 514 61.86 -3.02 24.88
CA THR A 514 62.96 -3.95 24.54
C THR A 514 64.28 -3.21 24.50
N ALA A 515 64.33 -2.05 23.83
CA ALA A 515 65.52 -1.22 23.77
C ALA A 515 65.95 -0.70 25.16
N ILE A 516 65.00 -0.16 25.94
CA ILE A 516 65.28 0.41 27.27
C ILE A 516 65.82 -0.68 28.21
N ILE A 517 65.13 -1.81 28.32
CA ILE A 517 65.55 -2.92 29.20
C ILE A 517 66.91 -3.47 28.76
N GLY A 518 67.09 -3.72 27.46
CA GLY A 518 68.32 -4.30 26.94
C GLY A 518 69.54 -3.40 27.11
N TYR A 519 69.44 -2.09 26.85
CA TYR A 519 70.55 -1.16 27.09
C TYR A 519 70.85 -1.00 28.58
N SER A 520 69.83 -0.97 29.45
CA SER A 520 70.05 -0.95 30.89
C SER A 520 70.79 -2.21 31.36
N ASP A 521 70.38 -3.40 30.92
CA ASP A 521 71.06 -4.66 31.26
C ASP A 521 72.52 -4.68 30.77
N LEU A 522 72.80 -4.17 29.57
CA LEU A 522 74.18 -4.07 29.05
C LEU A 522 75.05 -3.10 29.87
N ILE A 523 74.50 -1.98 30.33
CA ILE A 523 75.22 -1.03 31.19
C ILE A 523 75.51 -1.66 32.55
N LEU A 524 74.53 -2.35 33.15
CA LEU A 524 74.69 -3.05 34.44
C LEU A 524 75.67 -4.23 34.36
N ALA A 525 75.72 -4.94 33.21
CA ALA A 525 76.67 -6.01 32.97
C ALA A 525 78.12 -5.50 32.80
N SER A 526 78.31 -4.25 32.36
CA SER A 526 79.63 -3.62 32.18
C SER A 526 80.27 -3.09 33.47
N SER A 527 80.01 -3.77 34.59
CA SER A 527 80.19 -3.32 35.99
C SER A 527 81.59 -2.87 36.40
N GLU A 528 82.64 -3.06 35.58
CA GLU A 528 84.00 -2.57 35.85
C GLU A 528 84.20 -1.08 35.51
N ARG A 529 83.26 -0.42 34.82
CA ARG A 529 83.39 0.98 34.35
C ARG A 529 82.32 1.96 34.85
N VAL A 530 81.36 1.50 35.64
CA VAL A 530 80.19 2.28 36.07
C VAL A 530 80.26 2.51 37.57
N GLY A 531 80.29 3.77 38.02
CA GLY A 531 80.26 4.11 39.45
C GLY A 531 78.90 3.85 40.09
N ASP A 532 78.86 3.64 41.42
CA ASP A 532 77.67 3.21 42.18
C ASP A 532 76.41 4.07 41.97
N SER A 533 76.57 5.39 41.80
CA SER A 533 75.43 6.30 41.55
C SER A 533 74.77 6.06 40.18
N LEU A 534 75.57 5.84 39.12
CA LEU A 534 75.04 5.60 37.78
C LEU A 534 74.43 4.20 37.68
N ARG A 535 74.94 3.25 38.47
CA ARG A 535 74.34 1.92 38.60
C ARG A 535 72.93 2.00 39.19
N ALA A 536 72.76 2.74 40.28
CA ALA A 536 71.46 2.95 40.91
C ALA A 536 70.44 3.62 39.96
N ASP A 537 70.86 4.64 39.20
CA ASP A 537 70.00 5.31 38.22
C ASP A 537 69.54 4.36 37.09
N VAL A 538 70.43 3.50 36.61
CA VAL A 538 70.12 2.52 35.55
C VAL A 538 69.23 1.38 36.08
N GLU A 539 69.42 0.95 37.33
CA GLU A 539 68.54 0.00 38.01
C GLU A 539 67.10 0.55 38.12
N GLU A 540 66.94 1.85 38.43
CA GLU A 540 65.61 2.49 38.48
C GLU A 540 64.98 2.64 37.09
N ILE A 541 65.75 3.02 36.06
CA ILE A 541 65.28 3.05 34.67
C ILE A 541 64.77 1.67 34.24
N LYS A 542 65.52 0.62 34.59
CA LYS A 542 65.10 -0.76 34.30
C LYS A 542 63.83 -1.14 35.05
N ALA A 543 63.76 -0.86 36.35
CA ALA A 543 62.57 -1.13 37.15
C ALA A 543 61.33 -0.40 36.60
N ALA A 544 61.48 0.85 36.12
CA ALA A 544 60.41 1.60 35.47
C ALA A 544 59.97 0.96 34.14
N ALA A 545 60.91 0.49 33.32
CA ALA A 545 60.61 -0.21 32.07
C ALA A 545 59.93 -1.57 32.31
N ASP A 546 60.36 -2.33 33.33
CA ASP A 546 59.73 -3.58 33.72
C ASP A 546 58.28 -3.37 34.19
N ARG A 547 58.00 -2.27 34.92
CA ARG A 547 56.63 -1.86 35.28
C ARG A 547 55.79 -1.51 34.06
N ALA A 548 56.35 -0.74 33.12
CA ALA A 548 55.66 -0.40 31.87
C ALA A 548 55.37 -1.65 31.01
N ARG A 549 56.28 -2.63 30.98
CA ARG A 549 56.05 -3.93 30.31
C ARG A 549 54.85 -4.68 30.90
N ALA A 550 54.74 -4.71 32.22
CA ALA A 550 53.60 -5.35 32.89
C ALA A 550 52.27 -4.66 32.51
N LEU A 551 52.25 -3.33 32.43
CA LEU A 551 51.08 -2.56 32.03
C LEU A 551 50.68 -2.82 30.57
N THR A 552 51.65 -2.86 29.65
CA THR A 552 51.40 -3.17 28.23
C THR A 552 50.81 -4.58 28.05
N ARG A 553 51.28 -5.56 28.83
CA ARG A 553 50.70 -6.92 28.85
C ARG A 553 49.25 -6.92 29.33
N GLN A 554 48.90 -6.10 30.33
CA GLN A 554 47.50 -5.96 30.79
C GLN A 554 46.58 -5.35 29.71
N ILE A 555 47.08 -4.38 28.93
CA ILE A 555 46.33 -3.79 27.81
C ILE A 555 46.10 -4.83 26.69
N LEU A 556 47.10 -5.67 26.41
CA LEU A 556 47.01 -6.77 25.44
C LEU A 556 46.02 -7.86 25.86
N ALA A 557 46.01 -8.24 27.14
CA ALA A 557 45.08 -9.23 27.69
C ALA A 557 43.61 -8.80 27.56
N PHE A 558 43.34 -7.50 27.56
CA PHE A 558 42.00 -6.93 27.35
C PHE A 558 41.60 -6.86 25.86
N SER A 559 42.59 -6.67 24.99
CA SER A 559 42.44 -6.40 23.56
C SER A 559 42.06 -7.63 22.73
N ARG A 560 42.54 -8.82 23.11
CA ARG A 560 42.28 -10.06 22.36
C ARG A 560 41.83 -11.15 23.31
N HIS A 561 40.90 -11.98 22.86
CA HIS A 561 40.64 -13.28 23.47
C HIS A 561 41.92 -14.12 23.37
N GLN A 562 42.78 -14.01 24.39
CA GLN A 562 43.90 -14.92 24.56
C GLN A 562 43.31 -16.34 24.61
N ALA A 563 43.83 -17.24 23.78
CA ALA A 563 43.44 -18.64 23.84
C ALA A 563 43.80 -19.13 25.24
N LEU A 564 42.79 -19.46 26.05
CA LEU A 564 43.01 -20.03 27.37
C LEU A 564 43.83 -21.30 27.22
N GLN A 565 44.79 -21.49 28.11
CA GLN A 565 45.39 -22.79 28.35
C GLN A 565 44.77 -23.33 29.64
N PRO A 566 43.51 -23.83 29.61
CA PRO A 566 42.89 -24.39 30.79
C PRO A 566 43.69 -25.61 31.26
N GLU A 567 44.09 -25.59 32.54
CA GLU A 567 44.74 -26.69 33.21
C GLU A 567 43.92 -27.07 34.45
N VAL A 568 43.90 -28.36 34.77
CA VAL A 568 43.29 -28.84 36.02
C VAL A 568 44.26 -28.54 37.16
N VAL A 569 43.90 -27.60 38.02
CA VAL A 569 44.75 -27.07 39.09
C VAL A 569 44.00 -26.98 40.42
N SER A 570 44.76 -26.99 41.52
CA SER A 570 44.26 -26.65 42.85
C SER A 570 44.42 -25.14 43.07
N LEU A 571 43.34 -24.45 43.45
CA LEU A 571 43.44 -23.01 43.77
C LEU A 571 44.33 -22.76 44.99
N ASN A 572 44.44 -23.70 45.92
CA ASN A 572 45.36 -23.60 47.05
C ASN A 572 46.82 -23.49 46.58
N ASP A 573 47.20 -24.26 45.57
CA ASP A 573 48.56 -24.24 45.02
C ASP A 573 48.85 -22.90 44.33
N LEU A 574 47.86 -22.31 43.66
CA LEU A 574 47.97 -20.99 43.04
C LEU A 574 48.08 -19.86 44.08
N VAL A 575 47.29 -19.91 45.16
CA VAL A 575 47.41 -18.94 46.26
C VAL A 575 48.77 -19.07 46.94
N THR A 576 49.25 -20.30 47.15
CA THR A 576 50.55 -20.56 47.78
C THR A 576 51.72 -20.13 46.89
N SER A 577 51.63 -20.35 45.57
CA SER A 577 52.68 -19.94 44.63
C SER A 577 52.80 -18.41 44.51
N THR A 578 51.70 -17.69 44.70
CA THR A 578 51.64 -16.23 44.62
C THR A 578 51.89 -15.52 45.95
N ASP A 579 51.88 -16.22 47.08
CA ASP A 579 52.04 -15.68 48.43
C ASP A 579 53.25 -14.74 48.58
N ARG A 580 54.44 -15.19 48.14
CA ARG A 580 55.66 -14.37 48.18
C ARG A 580 55.56 -13.08 47.36
N LEU A 581 54.85 -13.13 46.25
CA LEU A 581 54.69 -11.99 45.35
C LEU A 581 53.64 -11.03 45.92
N LEU A 582 52.54 -11.55 46.48
CA LEU A 582 51.51 -10.79 47.18
C LEU A 582 52.08 -10.04 48.39
N CYS A 583 52.87 -10.69 49.25
CA CYS A 583 53.51 -10.02 50.39
C CYS A 583 54.39 -8.84 49.97
N ARG A 584 55.15 -8.98 48.87
CA ARG A 584 55.97 -7.88 48.34
C ARG A 584 55.15 -6.72 47.78
N THR A 585 53.99 -7.02 47.20
CA THR A 585 53.14 -6.00 46.53
C THR A 585 52.27 -5.23 47.51
N LEU A 586 51.81 -5.88 48.58
CA LEU A 586 50.96 -5.29 49.61
C LEU A 586 51.74 -4.34 50.56
N GLY A 587 53.03 -4.61 50.77
CA GLY A 587 53.87 -3.84 51.70
C GLY A 587 53.76 -4.34 53.15
N GLU A 588 54.49 -3.70 54.07
CA GLU A 588 54.55 -4.12 55.49
C GLU A 588 53.30 -3.75 56.30
N ASP A 589 52.52 -2.77 55.82
CA ASP A 589 51.37 -2.22 56.54
C ASP A 589 50.08 -3.04 56.38
N ILE A 590 50.07 -4.06 55.53
CA ILE A 590 48.90 -4.91 55.27
C ILE A 590 49.20 -6.36 55.66
N GLU A 591 48.41 -6.89 56.58
CA GLU A 591 48.48 -8.30 57.00
C GLU A 591 47.77 -9.18 55.95
N LEU A 592 48.52 -10.08 55.30
CA LEU A 592 47.97 -11.12 54.43
C LEU A 592 47.63 -12.37 55.25
N VAL A 593 46.35 -12.78 55.22
CA VAL A 593 45.87 -13.98 55.91
C VAL A 593 45.24 -14.94 54.90
N THR A 594 45.74 -16.18 54.86
CA THR A 594 45.24 -17.24 53.98
C THR A 594 44.50 -18.30 54.78
N LEU A 595 43.24 -18.55 54.41
CA LEU A 595 42.34 -19.54 54.99
C LEU A 595 42.02 -20.59 53.93
N LEU A 596 42.93 -21.55 53.74
CA LEU A 596 42.84 -22.55 52.68
C LEU A 596 42.14 -23.83 53.17
N CYS A 597 41.19 -24.34 52.38
CA CYS A 597 40.50 -25.59 52.69
C CYS A 597 41.44 -26.78 52.40
N PRO A 598 41.74 -27.67 53.36
CA PRO A 598 42.71 -28.75 53.16
C PRO A 598 42.35 -29.73 52.03
N GLU A 599 41.05 -29.95 51.81
CA GLU A 599 40.51 -30.88 50.80
C GLU A 599 39.73 -30.10 49.72
N LEU A 600 40.36 -29.08 49.14
CA LEU A 600 39.75 -28.30 48.07
C LEU A 600 39.65 -29.14 46.78
N GLU A 601 38.48 -29.13 46.15
CA GLU A 601 38.28 -29.80 44.87
C GLU A 601 39.00 -29.07 43.72
N LEU A 602 39.27 -29.77 42.62
CA LEU A 602 40.03 -29.23 41.49
C LEU A 602 39.15 -28.40 40.56
N VAL A 603 39.75 -27.41 39.91
CA VAL A 603 39.11 -26.54 38.92
C VAL A 603 39.92 -26.52 37.63
N GLU A 604 39.24 -26.31 36.51
CA GLU A 604 39.88 -26.15 35.21
C GLU A 604 40.01 -24.65 34.90
N VAL A 605 41.23 -24.11 35.03
CA VAL A 605 41.50 -22.68 34.82
C VAL A 605 42.88 -22.47 34.18
N ASP A 606 43.10 -21.33 33.54
CA ASP A 606 44.45 -20.91 33.15
C ASP A 606 45.17 -20.35 34.39
N ALA A 607 46.19 -21.07 34.86
CA ALA A 607 46.95 -20.73 36.06
C ALA A 607 47.52 -19.31 36.00
N SER A 608 48.09 -18.90 34.86
CA SER A 608 48.73 -17.58 34.71
C SER A 608 47.71 -16.44 34.79
N GLN A 609 46.54 -16.64 34.21
CA GLN A 609 45.43 -15.69 34.28
C GLN A 609 44.84 -15.59 35.69
N PHE A 610 44.76 -16.70 36.42
CA PHE A 610 44.29 -16.70 37.81
C PHE A 610 45.30 -16.09 38.80
N GLU A 611 46.60 -16.27 38.58
CA GLU A 611 47.64 -15.52 39.31
C GLU A 611 47.44 -13.99 39.11
N GLN A 612 47.09 -13.57 37.90
CA GLN A 612 46.76 -12.17 37.58
C GLN A 612 45.45 -11.70 38.22
N VAL A 613 44.44 -12.55 38.34
CA VAL A 613 43.20 -12.25 39.09
C VAL A 613 43.52 -11.95 40.56
N LEU A 614 44.29 -12.81 41.21
CA LEU A 614 44.72 -12.63 42.60
C LEU A 614 45.51 -11.32 42.77
N MET A 615 46.41 -11.01 41.83
CA MET A 615 47.19 -9.78 41.84
C MET A 615 46.33 -8.53 41.71
N ASN A 616 45.36 -8.53 40.78
CA ASN A 616 44.47 -7.39 40.56
C ASN A 616 43.59 -7.13 41.78
N LEU A 617 43.07 -8.19 42.43
CA LEU A 617 42.29 -8.05 43.65
C LEU A 617 43.15 -7.51 44.80
N ALA A 618 44.34 -8.07 45.01
CA ALA A 618 45.26 -7.64 46.06
C ALA A 618 45.72 -6.17 45.92
N LEU A 619 46.04 -5.74 44.69
CA LEU A 619 46.40 -4.34 44.41
C LEU A 619 45.24 -3.38 44.69
N ASN A 620 44.02 -3.76 44.30
CA ASN A 620 42.84 -2.94 44.59
C ASN A 620 42.56 -2.85 46.09
N SER A 621 42.72 -3.96 46.81
CA SER A 621 42.58 -4.00 48.26
C SER A 621 43.63 -3.14 48.96
N ARG A 622 44.90 -3.17 48.52
CA ARG A 622 45.94 -2.28 49.04
C ARG A 622 45.58 -0.81 48.85
N ASP A 623 45.18 -0.44 47.63
CA ASP A 623 44.84 0.94 47.33
C ASP A 623 43.59 1.42 48.10
N ALA A 624 42.72 0.48 48.52
CA ALA A 624 41.58 0.74 49.41
C ALA A 624 41.96 0.82 50.90
N MET A 625 43.19 0.45 51.27
CA MET A 625 43.74 0.41 52.64
C MET A 625 45.02 1.28 52.76
N PRO A 626 44.96 2.61 52.52
CA PRO A 626 46.14 3.48 52.52
C PRO A 626 46.81 3.65 53.90
N HIS A 627 46.14 3.24 54.98
CA HIS A 627 46.65 3.30 56.36
C HIS A 627 46.98 1.91 56.93
N GLY A 628 47.12 0.91 56.06
CA GLY A 628 47.25 -0.48 56.46
C GLY A 628 45.90 -1.16 56.72
N GLY A 629 45.94 -2.46 56.97
CA GLY A 629 44.73 -3.26 57.17
C GLY A 629 44.98 -4.76 57.00
N LYS A 630 43.92 -5.50 56.73
CA LYS A 630 43.97 -6.96 56.58
C LYS A 630 43.38 -7.38 55.24
N LEU A 631 44.13 -8.19 54.49
CA LEU A 631 43.67 -8.88 53.30
C LEU A 631 43.54 -10.38 53.61
N THR A 632 42.33 -10.91 53.49
CA THR A 632 42.04 -12.33 53.73
C THR A 632 41.71 -13.03 52.42
N ILE A 633 42.43 -14.11 52.10
CA ILE A 633 42.14 -14.99 50.97
C ILE A 633 41.62 -16.32 51.52
N GLU A 634 40.40 -16.69 51.16
CA GLU A 634 39.73 -17.89 51.65
C GLU A 634 39.34 -18.80 50.48
N THR A 635 39.46 -20.10 50.65
CA THR A 635 38.96 -21.10 49.70
C THR A 635 38.01 -22.07 50.40
N ALA A 636 36.90 -22.46 49.77
CA ALA A 636 36.01 -23.50 50.30
C ALA A 636 35.24 -24.22 49.18
N ASN A 637 34.81 -25.45 49.44
CA ASN A 637 33.83 -26.14 48.60
C ASN A 637 32.41 -25.71 49.04
N VAL A 638 31.58 -25.24 48.12
CA VAL A 638 30.25 -24.68 48.40
C VAL A 638 29.21 -25.32 47.48
N GLU A 639 28.09 -25.73 48.05
CA GLU A 639 26.90 -26.14 47.31
C GLU A 639 25.91 -24.97 47.26
N LEU A 640 25.56 -24.54 46.06
CA LEU A 640 24.66 -23.41 45.85
C LEU A 640 23.23 -23.91 45.63
N SER A 641 22.30 -23.40 46.45
CA SER A 641 20.86 -23.70 46.38
C SER A 641 20.15 -22.85 45.32
N ASP A 642 18.94 -23.28 44.95
CA ASP A 642 18.04 -22.53 44.05
C ASP A 642 17.77 -21.10 44.56
N GLU A 643 17.50 -20.95 45.87
CA GLU A 643 17.22 -19.65 46.51
C GLU A 643 18.41 -18.66 46.44
N TYR A 644 19.64 -19.18 46.49
CA TYR A 644 20.84 -18.36 46.33
C TYR A 644 21.05 -17.93 44.87
N CYS A 645 20.69 -18.80 43.93
CA CYS A 645 20.78 -18.51 42.48
C CYS A 645 19.70 -17.51 42.01
N ASP A 646 18.51 -17.55 42.61
CA ASP A 646 17.41 -16.61 42.32
C ASP A 646 17.75 -15.16 42.67
N SER A 647 18.57 -14.96 43.70
CA SER A 647 19.04 -13.63 44.14
C SER A 647 20.32 -13.15 43.42
N HIS A 648 20.96 -14.01 42.62
CA HIS A 648 22.26 -13.74 41.99
C HIS A 648 22.27 -14.20 40.51
N LEU A 649 21.88 -13.30 39.60
CA LEU A 649 21.84 -13.58 38.16
C LEU A 649 23.18 -14.12 37.62
N GLY A 650 23.12 -15.23 36.88
CA GLY A 650 24.27 -15.78 36.14
C GLY A 650 25.06 -16.88 36.85
N ILE A 651 24.51 -17.47 37.93
CA ILE A 651 25.00 -18.72 38.53
C ILE A 651 23.85 -19.73 38.60
N THR A 652 24.18 -21.02 38.49
CA THR A 652 23.21 -22.12 38.53
C THR A 652 23.45 -22.98 39.77
N PRO A 653 22.43 -23.67 40.30
CA PRO A 653 22.59 -24.59 41.42
C PRO A 653 23.64 -25.68 41.13
N GLY A 654 24.42 -26.07 42.14
CA GLY A 654 25.43 -27.12 42.02
C GLY A 654 26.63 -26.99 42.97
N HIS A 655 27.62 -27.87 42.79
CA HIS A 655 28.87 -27.87 43.56
C HIS A 655 29.93 -26.97 42.92
N TYR A 656 30.43 -26.02 43.70
CA TYR A 656 31.41 -25.04 43.28
C TYR A 656 32.59 -24.99 44.25
N VAL A 657 33.77 -24.72 43.68
CA VAL A 657 34.93 -24.28 44.44
C VAL A 657 34.87 -22.75 44.52
N MET A 658 34.92 -22.23 45.74
CA MET A 658 34.80 -20.81 46.04
C MET A 658 36.15 -20.25 46.47
N LEU A 659 36.54 -19.12 45.89
CA LEU A 659 37.68 -18.30 46.27
C LEU A 659 37.17 -16.92 46.67
N ALA A 660 37.38 -16.53 47.92
CA ALA A 660 37.03 -15.21 48.43
C ALA A 660 38.29 -14.38 48.73
N VAL A 661 38.27 -13.12 48.32
CA VAL A 661 39.29 -12.12 48.66
C VAL A 661 38.59 -10.97 49.37
N SER A 662 38.91 -10.78 50.65
CA SER A 662 38.27 -9.83 51.55
C SER A 662 39.27 -8.83 52.12
N ASP A 663 39.02 -7.54 51.95
CA ASP A 663 39.79 -6.47 52.57
C ASP A 663 39.00 -5.72 53.65
N THR A 664 39.73 -5.00 54.50
CA THR A 664 39.17 -4.11 55.52
C THR A 664 39.28 -2.64 55.11
N GLY A 665 39.23 -2.34 53.81
CA GLY A 665 39.45 -1.02 53.26
C GLY A 665 38.24 -0.08 53.33
N ALA A 666 38.30 1.01 52.56
CA ALA A 666 37.27 2.04 52.53
C ALA A 666 35.88 1.56 52.04
N GLY A 667 35.81 0.42 51.35
CA GLY A 667 34.57 -0.13 50.79
C GLY A 667 33.95 0.74 49.69
N MET A 668 32.77 0.34 49.21
CA MET A 668 32.07 0.97 48.08
C MET A 668 30.60 1.25 48.40
N ASP A 669 30.07 2.35 47.88
CA ASP A 669 28.63 2.62 47.86
C ASP A 669 27.92 1.83 46.74
N GLU A 670 26.58 1.81 46.75
CA GLU A 670 25.77 1.04 45.78
C GLU A 670 26.04 1.44 44.33
N LYS A 671 26.25 2.75 44.10
CA LYS A 671 26.49 3.31 42.77
C LYS A 671 27.85 2.89 42.22
N THR A 672 28.86 2.78 43.08
CA THR A 672 30.20 2.31 42.71
C THR A 672 30.20 0.80 42.52
N ARG A 673 29.56 0.05 43.44
CA ARG A 673 29.46 -1.42 43.41
C ARG A 673 28.82 -1.94 42.13
N SER A 674 27.73 -1.32 41.68
CA SER A 674 27.01 -1.70 40.45
C SER A 674 27.82 -1.49 39.17
N ARG A 675 28.85 -0.64 39.21
CA ARG A 675 29.66 -0.25 38.05
C ARG A 675 31.10 -0.73 38.12
N VAL A 676 31.48 -1.44 39.17
CA VAL A 676 32.89 -1.75 39.48
C VAL A 676 33.56 -2.65 38.43
N PHE A 677 32.77 -3.42 37.68
CA PHE A 677 33.24 -4.28 36.59
C PHE A 677 33.16 -3.58 35.21
N GLU A 678 32.65 -2.34 35.13
CA GLU A 678 32.66 -1.57 33.88
C GLU A 678 34.09 -1.25 33.45
N PRO A 679 34.48 -1.49 32.19
CA PRO A 679 35.80 -1.10 31.70
C PRO A 679 36.05 0.41 31.82
N PHE A 680 37.27 0.78 32.22
CA PHE A 680 37.71 2.16 32.44
C PHE A 680 37.03 2.90 33.60
N PHE A 681 36.12 2.25 34.33
CA PHE A 681 35.54 2.82 35.53
C PHE A 681 36.59 2.81 36.66
N THR A 682 36.86 3.98 37.24
CA THR A 682 37.77 4.14 38.37
C THR A 682 37.28 5.25 39.28
N THR A 683 37.41 5.05 40.59
CA THR A 683 37.17 6.06 41.63
C THR A 683 38.46 6.80 42.02
N LYS A 684 39.61 6.41 41.45
CA LYS A 684 40.93 6.99 41.72
C LYS A 684 41.15 8.27 40.90
N GLU A 685 42.03 9.14 41.38
CA GLU A 685 42.42 10.37 40.67
C GLU A 685 42.96 10.07 39.25
N PRO A 686 42.75 10.99 38.28
CA PRO A 686 43.23 10.83 36.92
C PRO A 686 44.74 10.50 36.88
N GLY A 687 45.09 9.35 36.29
CA GLY A 687 46.47 8.87 36.17
C GLY A 687 46.93 7.89 37.26
N ARG A 688 46.14 7.64 38.32
CA ARG A 688 46.45 6.64 39.37
C ARG A 688 45.70 5.31 39.24
N GLY A 689 44.79 5.18 38.27
CA GLY A 689 44.06 3.94 38.02
C GLY A 689 43.61 3.83 36.56
N THR A 690 43.86 2.67 35.95
CA THR A 690 43.46 2.38 34.56
C THR A 690 41.98 2.04 34.42
N GLY A 691 41.32 1.66 35.52
CA GLY A 691 39.95 1.15 35.51
C GLY A 691 39.78 -0.19 34.76
N LEU A 692 40.88 -0.90 34.50
CA LEU A 692 40.87 -2.18 33.76
C LEU A 692 41.06 -3.42 34.64
N GLY A 693 41.50 -3.26 35.89
CA GLY A 693 41.83 -4.40 36.76
C GLY A 693 40.62 -5.30 37.06
N LEU A 694 39.51 -4.71 37.53
CA LEU A 694 38.33 -5.49 37.92
C LEU A 694 37.52 -5.99 36.71
N SER A 695 37.50 -5.27 35.59
CA SER A 695 36.90 -5.77 34.34
C SER A 695 37.68 -6.97 33.79
N THR A 696 39.01 -6.98 33.95
CA THR A 696 39.85 -8.15 33.62
C THR A 696 39.53 -9.33 34.53
N VAL A 697 39.37 -9.10 35.85
CA VAL A 697 38.95 -10.16 36.79
C VAL A 697 37.61 -10.77 36.37
N TYR A 698 36.63 -9.94 36.03
CA TYR A 698 35.33 -10.41 35.56
C TYR A 698 35.44 -11.24 34.27
N GLY A 699 36.22 -10.75 33.30
CA GLY A 699 36.46 -11.43 32.02
C GLY A 699 37.11 -12.80 32.21
N THR A 700 38.23 -12.88 32.94
CA THR A 700 38.96 -14.12 33.21
C THR A 700 38.10 -15.17 33.91
N VAL A 701 37.35 -14.75 34.94
CA VAL A 701 36.45 -15.65 35.68
C VAL A 701 35.34 -16.18 34.77
N LYS A 702 34.73 -15.32 33.95
CA LYS A 702 33.68 -15.73 33.02
C LYS A 702 34.19 -16.63 31.90
N GLN A 703 35.38 -16.36 31.37
CA GLN A 703 36.02 -17.19 30.33
C GLN A 703 36.34 -18.60 30.85
N SER A 704 36.61 -18.71 32.16
CA SER A 704 36.80 -19.99 32.87
C SER A 704 35.48 -20.65 33.31
N GLY A 705 34.33 -20.19 32.82
CA GLY A 705 33.02 -20.73 33.16
C GLY A 705 32.53 -20.42 34.58
N GLY A 706 33.19 -19.48 35.28
CA GLY A 706 32.88 -19.08 36.65
C GLY A 706 31.99 -17.85 36.77
N SER A 707 31.70 -17.48 38.03
CA SER A 707 30.96 -16.27 38.38
C SER A 707 31.64 -15.53 39.53
N VAL A 708 31.71 -14.20 39.44
CA VAL A 708 32.26 -13.34 40.49
C VAL A 708 31.18 -12.42 41.05
N PHE A 709 31.13 -12.30 42.37
CA PHE A 709 30.22 -11.42 43.09
C PHE A 709 30.99 -10.52 44.05
N VAL A 710 30.48 -9.31 44.25
CA VAL A 710 31.10 -8.29 45.08
C VAL A 710 30.15 -7.89 46.21
N TYR A 711 30.66 -7.94 47.44
CA TYR A 711 29.98 -7.51 48.65
C TYR A 711 30.81 -6.40 49.27
N SER A 712 30.23 -5.21 49.45
CA SER A 712 30.95 -4.09 50.04
C SER A 712 29.99 -3.10 50.66
N GLU A 713 30.42 -2.49 51.76
CA GLU A 713 29.76 -1.37 52.42
C GLU A 713 30.81 -0.29 52.72
N PRO A 714 30.45 1.01 52.60
CA PRO A 714 31.37 2.09 52.94
C PRO A 714 31.90 1.96 54.38
N GLY A 715 33.22 1.99 54.55
CA GLY A 715 33.93 1.89 55.82
C GLY A 715 34.05 0.48 56.42
N LYS A 716 33.54 -0.56 55.75
CA LYS A 716 33.64 -1.96 56.21
C LYS A 716 34.53 -2.85 55.34
N GLY A 717 34.98 -2.35 54.19
CA GLY A 717 35.80 -3.09 53.23
C GLY A 717 35.02 -3.75 52.10
N THR A 718 35.73 -4.56 51.32
CA THR A 718 35.19 -5.23 50.13
C THR A 718 35.56 -6.71 50.13
N THR A 719 34.59 -7.56 49.79
CA THR A 719 34.77 -8.99 49.56
C THR A 719 34.36 -9.35 48.13
N PHE A 720 35.30 -9.92 47.37
CA PHE A 720 35.02 -10.55 46.09
C PHE A 720 34.94 -12.06 46.28
N LYS A 721 33.84 -12.69 45.84
CA LYS A 721 33.66 -14.15 45.83
C LYS A 721 33.62 -14.67 44.40
N ILE A 722 34.53 -15.57 44.07
CA ILE A 722 34.64 -16.22 42.78
C ILE A 722 34.20 -17.67 42.95
N TYR A 723 33.27 -18.12 42.10
CA TYR A 723 32.75 -19.48 42.07
C TYR A 723 33.14 -20.15 40.76
N LEU A 724 33.80 -21.30 40.86
CA LEU A 724 34.23 -22.14 39.74
C LEU A 724 33.65 -23.54 39.87
N ARG A 725 33.27 -24.17 38.75
CA ARG A 725 32.75 -25.55 38.79
C ARG A 725 33.89 -26.52 39.09
N ARG A 726 33.63 -27.51 39.94
CA ARG A 726 34.57 -28.60 40.21
C ARG A 726 34.77 -29.47 38.97
N VAL A 727 35.97 -30.01 38.79
CA VAL A 727 36.32 -30.99 37.76
C VAL A 727 37.03 -32.20 38.36
N ASP A 728 36.81 -33.37 37.77
CA ASP A 728 37.48 -34.61 38.16
C ASP A 728 38.65 -34.85 37.18
N GLY A 729 39.92 -34.70 37.62
CA GLY A 729 41.09 -34.91 36.76
C GLY A 729 42.44 -34.93 37.50
N PRO A 730 43.50 -35.53 36.90
CA PRO A 730 44.83 -35.58 37.52
C PRO A 730 45.59 -34.25 37.38
N ILE A 731 46.26 -33.81 38.45
CA ILE A 731 47.10 -32.60 38.49
C ILE A 731 48.32 -32.78 37.57
N LYS A 732 48.55 -31.86 36.62
CA LYS A 732 49.83 -31.76 35.88
C LYS A 732 50.79 -30.85 36.66
N SER A 733 51.77 -31.44 37.35
CA SER A 733 52.80 -30.66 38.05
C SER A 733 53.75 -29.97 37.06
N ARG A 734 53.97 -28.66 37.22
CA ARG A 734 55.00 -27.88 36.49
C ARG A 734 56.40 -28.46 36.75
N PRO A 735 57.28 -28.57 35.72
CA PRO A 735 58.68 -28.88 35.93
C PRO A 735 59.38 -27.68 36.59
N THR A 736 60.04 -27.91 37.73
CA THR A 736 60.88 -26.91 38.40
C THR A 736 62.21 -26.80 37.65
N THR A 737 62.41 -25.74 36.88
CA THR A 737 63.66 -25.54 36.13
C THR A 737 64.79 -25.11 37.06
N ALA A 738 65.84 -25.93 37.13
CA ALA A 738 67.08 -25.64 37.85
C ALA A 738 67.83 -24.43 37.24
N ALA A 739 68.37 -23.58 38.11
CA ALA A 739 69.14 -22.40 37.74
C ALA A 739 70.62 -22.73 37.48
N GLY A 740 71.18 -22.13 36.43
CA GLY A 740 72.59 -21.72 36.35
C GLY A 740 73.55 -22.60 35.54
N SER A 741 73.75 -22.27 34.26
CA SER A 741 75.02 -22.49 33.56
C SER A 741 75.36 -21.25 32.74
N GLY A 742 76.62 -20.78 32.82
CA GLY A 742 77.08 -19.55 32.16
C GLY A 742 76.84 -19.56 30.64
N LEU A 743 76.55 -18.38 30.11
CA LEU A 743 76.25 -18.15 28.69
C LEU A 743 77.46 -18.50 27.83
N THR A 744 77.36 -19.55 27.02
CA THR A 744 78.36 -19.94 26.02
C THR A 744 78.10 -19.20 24.70
N GLY A 745 79.09 -18.41 24.26
CA GLY A 745 79.12 -17.78 22.94
C GLY A 745 79.52 -18.73 21.80
N GLY A 746 79.60 -18.22 20.57
CA GLY A 746 79.93 -18.99 19.35
C GLY A 746 80.63 -18.12 18.28
N GLN A 747 80.99 -18.71 17.13
CA GLN A 747 81.61 -18.01 15.97
C GLN A 747 80.74 -18.09 14.70
N GLU A 748 79.52 -18.58 14.83
CA GLU A 748 78.56 -18.73 13.73
C GLU A 748 78.10 -17.37 13.20
N THR A 749 77.73 -17.32 11.92
CA THR A 749 77.23 -16.11 11.25
C THR A 749 75.70 -16.05 11.31
N ILE A 750 75.14 -15.03 11.97
CA ILE A 750 73.69 -14.85 12.14
C ILE A 750 73.21 -13.67 11.28
N LEU A 751 72.22 -13.92 10.42
CA LEU A 751 71.52 -12.87 9.69
C LEU A 751 70.34 -12.36 10.53
N VAL A 752 70.36 -11.08 10.89
CA VAL A 752 69.34 -10.42 11.71
C VAL A 752 68.50 -9.51 10.83
N VAL A 753 67.17 -9.72 10.84
CA VAL A 753 66.20 -8.92 10.09
C VAL A 753 65.20 -8.30 11.05
N GLU A 754 65.28 -6.99 11.20
CA GLU A 754 64.49 -6.22 12.16
C GLU A 754 64.32 -4.81 11.62
N ASP A 755 63.11 -4.28 11.57
CA ASP A 755 62.87 -2.94 11.00
C ASP A 755 63.22 -1.83 11.99
N GLU A 756 62.90 -2.05 13.27
CA GLU A 756 63.12 -1.08 14.32
C GLU A 756 64.61 -0.96 14.65
N ARG A 757 65.19 0.19 14.28
CA ARG A 757 66.64 0.43 14.38
C ARG A 757 67.18 0.22 15.80
N GLY A 758 66.42 0.59 16.83
CA GLY A 758 66.84 0.48 18.23
C GLY A 758 67.03 -0.98 18.65
N VAL A 759 66.01 -1.81 18.40
CA VAL A 759 66.07 -3.26 18.65
C VAL A 759 67.10 -3.95 17.76
N ARG A 760 67.18 -3.61 16.47
CA ARG A 760 68.19 -4.20 15.57
C ARG A 760 69.61 -3.99 16.09
N GLN A 761 69.94 -2.76 16.47
CA GLN A 761 71.27 -2.42 16.99
C GLN A 761 71.56 -3.10 18.34
N LEU A 762 70.55 -3.23 19.20
CA LEU A 762 70.67 -3.95 20.47
C LEU A 762 70.99 -5.44 20.24
N VAL A 763 70.23 -6.11 19.37
CA VAL A 763 70.45 -7.52 19.00
C VAL A 763 71.85 -7.73 18.43
N VAL A 764 72.26 -6.90 17.46
CA VAL A 764 73.61 -6.95 16.88
C VAL A 764 74.69 -6.80 17.95
N ARG A 765 74.51 -5.86 18.88
CA ARG A 765 75.47 -5.61 19.96
C ARG A 765 75.57 -6.78 20.94
N ILE A 766 74.45 -7.40 21.31
CA ILE A 766 74.43 -8.57 22.18
C ILE A 766 75.13 -9.75 21.50
N LEU A 767 74.75 -10.07 20.25
CA LEU A 767 75.30 -11.21 19.52
C LEU A 767 76.80 -11.06 19.23
N LYS A 768 77.26 -9.88 18.79
CA LYS A 768 78.70 -9.60 18.62
C LYS A 768 79.46 -9.67 19.95
N GLY A 769 78.84 -9.23 21.05
CA GLY A 769 79.42 -9.35 22.40
C GLY A 769 79.59 -10.80 22.86
N LEU A 770 78.81 -11.74 22.30
CA LEU A 770 78.91 -13.18 22.53
C LEU A 770 79.83 -13.89 21.53
N GLY A 771 80.47 -13.17 20.60
CA GLY A 771 81.45 -13.71 19.65
C GLY A 771 80.90 -14.07 18.26
N TYR A 772 79.59 -13.96 18.03
CA TYR A 772 78.98 -14.28 16.72
C TYR A 772 79.32 -13.23 15.66
N ASP A 773 79.46 -13.69 14.41
CA ASP A 773 79.48 -12.79 13.26
C ASP A 773 78.03 -12.43 12.90
N VAL A 774 77.74 -11.14 12.69
CA VAL A 774 76.37 -10.66 12.52
C VAL A 774 76.24 -9.79 11.29
N ILE A 775 75.31 -10.17 10.41
CA ILE A 775 74.87 -9.39 9.25
C ILE A 775 73.45 -8.90 9.56
N ASP A 776 73.19 -7.59 9.45
CA ASP A 776 71.88 -7.02 9.77
C ASP A 776 71.22 -6.32 8.57
N THR A 777 69.90 -6.48 8.43
CA THR A 777 69.08 -5.80 7.43
C THR A 777 67.79 -5.26 8.04
N ALA A 778 67.17 -4.29 7.38
CA ALA A 778 65.96 -3.61 7.88
C ALA A 778 64.64 -4.20 7.36
N ASN A 779 64.68 -5.01 6.30
CA ASN A 779 63.49 -5.57 5.65
C ASN A 779 63.83 -6.94 5.02
N GLY A 780 62.78 -7.69 4.68
CA GLY A 780 62.92 -9.04 4.12
C GLY A 780 63.52 -9.08 2.71
N ASP A 781 63.26 -8.06 1.89
CA ASP A 781 63.76 -7.98 0.52
C ASP A 781 65.30 -7.85 0.49
N ASP A 782 65.86 -6.99 1.33
CA ASP A 782 67.31 -6.82 1.51
C ASP A 782 67.95 -8.09 2.10
N ALA A 783 67.28 -8.74 3.05
CA ALA A 783 67.74 -10.00 3.64
C ALA A 783 67.85 -11.12 2.59
N LEU A 784 66.85 -11.24 1.72
CA LEU A 784 66.87 -12.20 0.63
C LEU A 784 67.95 -11.86 -0.41
N GLY A 785 68.23 -10.57 -0.62
CA GLY A 785 69.36 -10.09 -1.42
C GLY A 785 70.70 -10.58 -0.87
N VAL A 786 70.92 -10.43 0.44
CA VAL A 786 72.12 -10.92 1.15
C VAL A 786 72.28 -12.43 1.01
N LEU A 787 71.19 -13.20 1.16
CA LEU A 787 71.23 -14.67 1.04
C LEU A 787 71.44 -15.18 -0.39
N LYS A 788 71.18 -14.34 -1.41
CA LYS A 788 71.43 -14.67 -2.83
C LYS A 788 72.89 -14.44 -3.24
N ASP A 789 73.60 -13.54 -2.57
CA ASP A 789 75.03 -13.32 -2.80
C ASP A 789 75.84 -14.46 -2.13
N ARG A 790 76.24 -15.45 -2.93
CA ARG A 790 76.88 -16.72 -2.50
C ARG A 790 78.24 -16.57 -1.80
N LYS A 791 78.65 -15.36 -1.44
CA LYS A 791 79.91 -15.07 -0.74
C LYS A 791 79.80 -15.07 0.78
N CYS A 792 78.58 -15.03 1.33
CA CYS A 792 78.34 -15.06 2.78
C CYS A 792 77.65 -16.37 3.17
N LEU A 793 78.32 -17.19 3.98
CA LEU A 793 77.72 -18.34 4.63
C LEU A 793 76.97 -17.83 5.86
N VAL A 794 75.66 -18.07 5.92
CA VAL A 794 74.81 -17.73 7.07
C VAL A 794 74.43 -19.04 7.75
N ASP A 795 74.60 -19.11 9.06
CA ASP A 795 74.35 -20.30 9.89
C ASP A 795 72.99 -20.24 10.59
N MET A 796 72.37 -19.06 10.71
CA MET A 796 71.04 -18.88 11.29
C MET A 796 70.36 -17.59 10.82
N LEU A 797 69.04 -17.65 10.61
CA LEU A 797 68.19 -16.48 10.39
C LEU A 797 67.46 -16.10 11.69
N LEU A 798 67.65 -14.87 12.14
CA LEU A 798 66.88 -14.24 13.22
C LEU A 798 66.02 -13.13 12.61
N THR A 799 64.70 -13.26 12.61
CA THR A 799 63.80 -12.28 11.94
C THR A 799 62.64 -11.87 12.83
N ASP A 800 62.21 -10.61 12.77
CA ASP A 800 60.87 -10.25 13.25
C ASP A 800 59.81 -10.97 12.40
N VAL A 801 58.68 -11.33 13.00
CA VAL A 801 57.51 -11.88 12.32
C VAL A 801 56.82 -10.83 11.45
N VAL A 802 56.71 -9.59 11.95
CA VAL A 802 56.05 -8.49 11.23
C VAL A 802 57.12 -7.53 10.73
N LEU A 803 57.36 -7.55 9.42
CA LEU A 803 58.29 -6.63 8.77
C LEU A 803 57.52 -5.69 7.84
N PRO A 804 57.92 -4.40 7.75
CA PRO A 804 57.42 -3.48 6.74
C PRO A 804 58.02 -3.82 5.37
N GLY A 805 57.22 -3.64 4.31
CA GLY A 805 57.65 -3.89 2.93
C GLY A 805 56.73 -4.88 2.22
N THR A 806 57.23 -5.48 1.11
CA THR A 806 56.45 -6.42 0.31
C THR A 806 56.47 -7.85 0.84
N MET A 807 57.40 -8.15 1.75
CA MET A 807 57.63 -9.48 2.31
C MET A 807 57.64 -9.44 3.84
N GLN A 808 56.72 -10.18 4.47
CA GLN A 808 56.69 -10.37 5.92
C GLN A 808 57.78 -11.34 6.39
N GLY A 809 58.08 -11.37 7.69
CA GLY A 809 59.13 -12.24 8.23
C GLY A 809 58.84 -13.74 8.12
N ASN A 810 57.57 -14.12 8.22
CA ASN A 810 57.15 -15.51 7.97
C ASN A 810 57.29 -15.90 6.48
N GLU A 811 56.94 -15.00 5.56
CA GLU A 811 57.12 -15.18 4.12
C GLU A 811 58.60 -15.24 3.74
N LEU A 812 59.44 -14.40 4.34
CA LEU A 812 60.89 -14.45 4.20
C LEU A 812 61.43 -15.81 4.63
N ALA A 813 61.09 -16.27 5.83
CA ALA A 813 61.55 -17.54 6.34
C ALA A 813 61.07 -18.74 5.51
N GLN A 814 59.85 -18.70 4.95
CA GLN A 814 59.39 -19.71 3.98
C GLN A 814 60.22 -19.67 2.69
N ALA A 815 60.46 -18.48 2.13
CA ALA A 815 61.29 -18.31 0.94
C ALA A 815 62.73 -18.78 1.18
N VAL A 816 63.28 -18.52 2.37
CA VAL A 816 64.60 -18.99 2.80
C VAL A 816 64.61 -20.50 3.02
N GLY A 817 63.56 -21.09 3.61
CA GLY A 817 63.44 -22.54 3.77
C GLY A 817 63.39 -23.30 2.44
N LEU A 818 62.84 -22.69 1.38
CA LEU A 818 62.88 -23.24 0.02
C LEU A 818 64.29 -23.23 -0.59
N LEU A 819 65.08 -22.19 -0.30
CA LEU A 819 66.43 -22.01 -0.85
C LEU A 819 67.51 -22.72 -0.01
N TYR A 820 67.33 -22.75 1.31
CA TYR A 820 68.23 -23.30 2.31
C TYR A 820 67.43 -24.10 3.34
N PRO A 821 67.01 -25.34 3.01
CA PRO A 821 66.13 -26.16 3.86
C PRO A 821 66.69 -26.52 5.23
N ARG A 822 68.01 -26.35 5.42
CA ARG A 822 68.72 -26.63 6.67
C ARG A 822 69.02 -25.38 7.48
N LEU A 823 68.73 -24.17 7.01
CA LEU A 823 69.01 -22.97 7.78
C LEU A 823 68.03 -22.87 8.96
N PRO A 824 68.49 -22.80 10.22
CA PRO A 824 67.63 -22.61 11.36
C PRO A 824 67.07 -21.19 11.36
N VAL A 825 65.77 -21.07 11.66
CA VAL A 825 65.07 -19.78 11.77
C VAL A 825 64.59 -19.59 13.20
N LEU A 826 64.91 -18.44 13.79
CA LEU A 826 64.33 -17.97 15.05
C LEU A 826 63.54 -16.70 14.78
N TYR A 827 62.27 -16.71 15.19
CA TYR A 827 61.40 -15.55 15.05
C TYR A 827 61.40 -14.71 16.32
N MET A 828 61.40 -13.39 16.16
CA MET A 828 61.17 -12.42 17.23
C MET A 828 59.77 -11.82 17.06
N SER A 829 59.00 -11.63 18.13
CA SER A 829 57.74 -10.90 18.03
C SER A 829 57.33 -10.27 19.35
N GLY A 830 56.52 -9.21 19.31
CA GLY A 830 55.86 -8.64 20.50
C GLY A 830 54.63 -9.44 20.97
N TYR A 831 54.29 -10.55 20.31
CA TYR A 831 53.13 -11.40 20.62
C TYR A 831 53.54 -12.72 21.27
N THR A 832 52.61 -13.44 21.91
CA THR A 832 52.91 -14.79 22.41
C THR A 832 52.90 -15.81 21.26
N ARG A 833 53.60 -16.94 21.43
CA ARG A 833 53.72 -18.01 20.40
C ARG A 833 52.36 -18.42 19.81
N ASP A 834 51.38 -18.67 20.67
CA ASP A 834 50.05 -19.15 20.27
C ASP A 834 49.25 -18.10 19.51
N ALA A 835 49.46 -16.82 19.82
CA ALA A 835 48.81 -15.70 19.13
C ALA A 835 49.27 -15.56 17.67
N ILE A 836 50.49 -16.00 17.36
CA ILE A 836 51.04 -15.97 16.00
C ILE A 836 50.59 -17.21 15.22
N VAL A 837 50.50 -18.37 15.88
CA VAL A 837 49.99 -19.62 15.30
C VAL A 837 48.49 -19.52 14.95
N HIS A 838 47.66 -19.00 15.86
CA HIS A 838 46.22 -18.82 15.61
C HIS A 838 45.90 -17.75 14.56
N ALA A 839 46.78 -16.77 14.39
CA ALA A 839 46.67 -15.77 13.33
C ALA A 839 47.09 -16.32 11.94
N GLY A 840 47.41 -17.62 11.83
CA GLY A 840 47.85 -18.26 10.59
C GLY A 840 49.23 -17.79 10.12
N ARG A 841 50.04 -17.19 11.01
CA ARG A 841 51.33 -16.59 10.66
C ARG A 841 52.51 -17.54 10.84
N LEU A 842 52.42 -18.55 11.70
CA LEU A 842 53.46 -19.57 11.95
C LEU A 842 52.86 -20.96 12.22
N ASP A 843 53.58 -22.02 11.87
CA ASP A 843 53.18 -23.42 12.12
C ASP A 843 53.50 -23.89 13.56
N GLN A 844 52.81 -24.95 14.01
CA GLN A 844 53.10 -25.58 15.30
C GLN A 844 54.50 -26.23 15.28
N GLY A 845 55.40 -25.77 16.16
CA GLY A 845 56.76 -26.31 16.28
C GLY A 845 57.88 -25.32 15.94
N VAL A 846 57.56 -24.10 15.51
CA VAL A 846 58.55 -23.07 15.15
C VAL A 846 59.32 -22.54 16.38
N ASN A 847 60.61 -22.20 16.18
CA ASN A 847 61.47 -21.56 17.17
C ASN A 847 61.18 -20.07 17.30
N TYR A 848 60.96 -19.59 18.53
CA TYR A 848 60.44 -18.27 18.80
C TYR A 848 61.12 -17.61 20.02
N LEU A 849 61.21 -16.27 20.00
CA LEU A 849 61.67 -15.39 21.07
C LEU A 849 60.69 -14.21 21.27
N GLU A 850 60.16 -14.05 22.49
CA GLU A 850 59.20 -13.00 22.85
C GLU A 850 59.88 -11.67 23.18
N LYS A 851 59.43 -10.58 22.54
CA LYS A 851 59.77 -9.20 22.88
C LYS A 851 58.82 -8.68 23.98
N PRO A 852 59.33 -7.99 25.01
CA PRO A 852 60.74 -7.65 25.23
C PRO A 852 61.55 -8.80 25.86
N PHE A 853 62.74 -9.05 25.34
CA PHE A 853 63.69 -10.06 25.82
C PHE A 853 64.91 -9.43 26.52
N THR A 854 65.57 -10.22 27.35
CA THR A 854 66.86 -9.85 27.98
C THR A 854 68.04 -10.35 27.13
N PRO A 855 69.24 -9.77 27.29
CA PRO A 855 70.46 -10.30 26.65
C PRO A 855 70.69 -11.79 26.90
N ASP A 856 70.50 -12.24 28.14
CA ASP A 856 70.64 -13.64 28.53
C ASP A 856 69.59 -14.54 27.85
N GLY A 857 68.35 -14.04 27.74
CA GLY A 857 67.25 -14.74 27.08
C GLY A 857 67.50 -14.95 25.59
N LEU A 858 67.99 -13.91 24.89
CA LEU A 858 68.42 -13.99 23.50
C LEU A 858 69.58 -14.98 23.33
N ALA A 859 70.61 -14.85 24.17
CA ALA A 859 71.81 -15.69 24.12
C ALA A 859 71.47 -17.18 24.30
N LYS A 860 70.65 -17.51 25.30
CA LYS A 860 70.18 -18.87 25.55
C LYS A 860 69.41 -19.41 24.35
N ARG A 861 68.47 -18.64 23.80
CA ARG A 861 67.61 -19.12 22.72
C ARG A 861 68.37 -19.33 21.41
N VAL A 862 69.32 -18.45 21.10
CA VAL A 862 70.19 -18.61 19.93
C VAL A 862 71.04 -19.87 20.04
N ARG A 863 71.66 -20.12 21.21
CA ARG A 863 72.47 -21.31 21.43
C ARG A 863 71.64 -22.60 21.34
N GLU A 864 70.46 -22.63 21.96
CA GLU A 864 69.52 -23.75 21.87
C GLU A 864 69.16 -24.10 20.41
N VAL A 865 68.89 -23.10 19.59
CA VAL A 865 68.50 -23.30 18.18
C VAL A 865 69.68 -23.79 17.33
N LEU A 866 70.87 -23.24 17.52
CA LEU A 866 72.09 -23.66 16.82
C LEU A 866 72.51 -25.08 17.22
N ASP A 867 72.45 -25.42 18.52
CA ASP A 867 72.86 -26.73 19.04
C ASP A 867 71.89 -27.86 18.68
N CYS A 868 70.59 -27.58 18.66
CA CYS A 868 69.58 -28.56 18.23
C CYS A 868 69.79 -29.00 16.77
N GLN A 869 70.35 -28.14 15.93
CA GLN A 869 70.73 -28.51 14.57
C GLN A 869 72.08 -29.22 14.48
N ALA A 870 73.08 -28.82 15.28
CA ALA A 870 74.37 -29.51 15.32
C ALA A 870 74.24 -30.97 15.80
N ALA A 871 73.27 -31.26 16.67
CA ALA A 871 72.96 -32.62 17.14
C ALA A 871 72.13 -33.45 16.13
N ALA A 872 71.54 -32.82 15.11
CA ALA A 872 70.76 -33.46 14.05
C ALA A 872 71.57 -33.73 12.77
N GLN A 873 72.82 -33.22 12.69
CA GLN A 873 73.84 -33.55 11.69
C GLN A 873 74.71 -34.71 12.18
#